data_AF-A0A250E7W9-F1
#
_entry.id   AF-A0A250E7W9-F1
#
_cell.length_a   1.000
_cell.length_b   1.000
_cell.length_c   1.000
_cell.angle_alpha   90.00
_cell.angle_beta   90.00
_cell.angle_gamma   90.00
#
_symmetry.space_group_name_H-M   'P 1'
#
loop_
_entity.id
_entity.type
_entity.pdbx_description
1 polymer ?
#
loop_
_entity_poly.entity_id
_entity_poly.type
_entity_poly.pdbx_seq_one_letter_code
_entity_poly.pdbx_strand_id
1 'polypeptide(L)'
;MIKNYYSVVFSILFFFGAIFSSKAQERKTINQLEQSVVWNSNSLQTKQFQEGLAGTYFGKHKQFFILAGGSYFPNEKPWQGGKKEFSKTIFIFESSTDGKLSLVHQGDDLPEAIAEGTYISLPEGLLCIGGQTPDDVSSKNFLISYENKKIKITNFPDLPIAVKSAAATLIENHIYIVGGQTTNGTSSNQFIKLDINNPKKGWQKLPNYPKHVSGAVAVAQQDGEEISIFTFGGRSRNNSNITDFYDEVYQFKPSRNQWIKKKNIQNSKGSLPLAVSTGTKVGASSILLFGGDTGFIFNQIEKAINDNDIELRNKLWQNHQGFEKEILVYNTITDEWFTLGNANNAVAVSSIFYDTQNQHIYIAGGEQKPGIRSSLITKLSFSKGKSFGWLNYAVLGLYFIGMLGLGFFFMKNNNNTEDYFKGGGRIPWWAVGVSIFATMLSAITFISIPAKTYATDWRMLMFNMTIILAVPIIIHFFLPFFLRFKLDTAYQYLEIRFNRPIRWVASAFFTLFMISRIAIVLFLPSLALNIVTGFNIYYAILIMSLVTIIYSTSGGMEAVVWGDVIQGFILVGGAIAALVVMITGIEGGIGEFWETTKSFNKFDTFDFRFDFSQPVFWVVVFGGLANTLISYTSDQSVVQRYMSTVNEKATAKSIWLNGIVSVPVSILFFLLGTGLFAFYKSNPEQMSITDPNIDSIFPQFLVSQMPVGLSGLLIASIFAAAMSTLSSNINSVSAVITSDFYKSLFKNTSFKQQMIVARWSGVIIGLLGTGMAIVLATWNIASLWDQFNTFLGLLTSGLGALFILGIFFPRVGATPAFIGLISGVIVLYLVKSHTDFSFLLYGLIGMVSNIIVAFTLSLLIPNKKSIEGITWRTRKK
;
A
#
# COMPACT_ATOMS: atom_id res chain seq x y z
N MET A 1 42.38 16.45 -4.76
CA MET A 1 41.05 15.98 -4.29
C MET A 1 40.36 14.96 -5.22
N ILE A 2 40.60 14.95 -6.54
CA ILE A 2 39.94 14.01 -7.49
C ILE A 2 40.50 12.56 -7.41
N LYS A 3 41.78 12.37 -7.05
CA LYS A 3 42.39 11.02 -6.93
C LYS A 3 41.81 10.15 -5.79
N ASN A 4 41.25 10.74 -4.74
CA ASN A 4 40.66 9.97 -3.63
C ASN A 4 39.25 9.44 -3.95
N TYR A 5 38.55 10.01 -4.93
CA TYR A 5 37.20 9.56 -5.31
C TYR A 5 37.22 8.21 -6.02
N TYR A 6 38.17 8.00 -6.93
CA TYR A 6 38.33 6.70 -7.59
C TYR A 6 38.69 5.60 -6.60
N SER A 7 39.52 5.89 -5.59
CA SER A 7 39.86 4.92 -4.54
C SER A 7 38.63 4.51 -3.72
N VAL A 8 37.74 5.45 -3.38
CA VAL A 8 36.50 5.15 -2.64
C VAL A 8 35.51 4.36 -3.51
N VAL A 9 35.29 4.76 -4.75
CA VAL A 9 34.39 4.05 -5.69
C VAL A 9 34.91 2.64 -5.99
N PHE A 10 36.22 2.49 -6.19
CA PHE A 10 36.85 1.19 -6.44
C PHE A 10 36.84 0.32 -5.17
N SER A 11 37.04 0.90 -3.99
CA SER A 11 36.91 0.18 -2.71
C SER A 11 35.48 -0.28 -2.47
N ILE A 12 34.47 0.53 -2.83
CA ILE A 12 33.05 0.15 -2.77
C ILE A 12 32.76 -0.99 -3.73
N LEU A 13 33.20 -0.90 -5.00
CA LEU A 13 33.03 -1.96 -6.00
C LEU A 13 33.74 -3.27 -5.61
N PHE A 14 34.93 -3.17 -5.01
CA PHE A 14 35.69 -4.33 -4.51
C PHE A 14 35.04 -4.94 -3.25
N PHE A 15 34.47 -4.11 -2.37
CA PHE A 15 33.70 -4.55 -1.20
C PHE A 15 32.42 -5.29 -1.63
N PHE A 16 31.74 -4.79 -2.67
CA PHE A 16 30.63 -5.50 -3.29
C PHE A 16 31.07 -6.83 -3.90
N GLY A 17 32.18 -6.86 -4.65
CA GLY A 17 32.74 -8.09 -5.24
C GLY A 17 33.12 -9.17 -4.22
N ALA A 18 33.63 -8.79 -3.04
CA ALA A 18 34.00 -9.72 -1.98
C ALA A 18 32.79 -10.35 -1.26
N ILE A 19 31.67 -9.62 -1.13
CA ILE A 19 30.44 -10.11 -0.48
C ILE A 19 29.74 -11.19 -1.33
N PHE A 20 29.85 -11.11 -2.66
CA PHE A 20 29.33 -12.13 -3.60
C PHE A 20 30.05 -13.49 -3.51
N SER A 21 31.11 -13.63 -2.70
CA SER A 21 31.80 -14.90 -2.45
C SER A 21 31.22 -15.71 -1.26
N SER A 22 30.26 -15.17 -0.51
CA SER A 22 29.63 -15.90 0.60
C SER A 22 28.52 -16.82 0.08
N LYS A 23 28.69 -18.12 0.31
CA LYS A 23 27.71 -19.17 0.00
C LYS A 23 26.31 -18.77 0.51
N ALA A 24 25.32 -18.98 -0.33
CA ALA A 24 23.89 -18.81 -0.03
C ALA A 24 23.57 -19.31 1.38
N GLN A 25 23.24 -18.38 2.26
CA GLN A 25 22.77 -18.67 3.61
C GLN A 25 21.50 -19.52 3.50
N GLU A 26 21.40 -20.60 4.30
CA GLU A 26 20.22 -21.47 4.35
C GLU A 26 18.93 -20.64 4.36
N ARG A 27 18.15 -20.76 3.28
CA ARG A 27 16.89 -20.03 3.06
C ARG A 27 15.84 -20.54 4.04
N LYS A 28 15.84 -20.05 5.29
CA LYS A 28 14.74 -20.29 6.25
C LYS A 28 13.45 -19.67 5.71
N THR A 29 12.36 -20.43 5.77
CA THR A 29 11.00 -20.04 5.33
C THR A 29 10.50 -18.80 6.07
N ILE A 30 10.09 -17.79 5.31
CA ILE A 30 9.65 -16.47 5.81
C ILE A 30 8.26 -16.55 6.44
N ASN A 31 7.42 -17.43 5.90
CA ASN A 31 6.07 -17.67 6.39
C ASN A 31 6.09 -18.87 7.34
N GLN A 32 5.83 -18.64 8.63
CA GLN A 32 5.62 -19.70 9.61
C GLN A 32 4.14 -19.68 10.03
N LEU A 33 3.52 -20.85 10.02
CA LEU A 33 2.12 -21.05 10.36
C LEU A 33 2.02 -21.94 11.59
N GLU A 34 1.28 -21.48 12.59
CA GLU A 34 0.91 -22.26 13.75
C GLU A 34 -0.60 -22.51 13.74
N GLN A 35 -1.00 -23.78 13.88
CA GLN A 35 -2.40 -24.16 13.99
C GLN A 35 -2.71 -24.62 15.41
N SER A 36 -3.67 -23.95 16.05
CA SER A 36 -4.12 -24.25 17.42
C SER A 36 -5.62 -24.47 17.47
N VAL A 37 -6.08 -25.33 18.39
CA VAL A 37 -7.51 -25.51 18.67
C VAL A 37 -7.93 -24.47 19.69
N VAL A 38 -8.91 -23.63 19.34
CA VAL A 38 -9.43 -22.58 20.24
C VAL A 38 -10.76 -22.96 20.88
N TRP A 39 -11.47 -23.95 20.32
CA TRP A 39 -12.66 -24.54 20.91
C TRP A 39 -12.95 -25.94 20.36
N ASN A 40 -13.66 -26.75 21.15
CA ASN A 40 -14.08 -28.11 20.80
C ASN A 40 -15.53 -28.37 21.28
N SER A 41 -16.40 -28.85 20.38
CA SER A 41 -17.80 -29.17 20.68
C SER A 41 -17.99 -30.35 21.62
N ASN A 42 -16.96 -31.16 21.89
CA ASN A 42 -16.98 -32.16 22.97
C ASN A 42 -17.18 -31.53 24.36
N SER A 43 -16.96 -30.22 24.49
CA SER A 43 -17.27 -29.47 25.72
C SER A 43 -18.77 -29.22 25.93
N LEU A 44 -19.61 -29.47 24.93
CA LEU A 44 -21.06 -29.31 25.03
C LEU A 44 -21.66 -30.40 25.93
N GLN A 45 -22.62 -30.00 26.77
CA GLN A 45 -23.33 -30.91 27.68
C GLN A 45 -24.25 -31.87 26.92
N THR A 46 -24.77 -31.45 25.76
CA THR A 46 -25.67 -32.26 24.92
C THR A 46 -24.89 -33.00 23.84
N LYS A 47 -25.20 -34.29 23.64
CA LYS A 47 -24.55 -35.14 22.63
C LYS A 47 -24.84 -34.72 21.18
N GLN A 48 -25.94 -34.02 20.93
CA GLN A 48 -26.48 -33.71 19.60
C GLN A 48 -25.48 -33.03 18.65
N PHE A 49 -24.53 -32.26 19.18
CA PHE A 49 -23.55 -31.52 18.38
C PHE A 49 -22.08 -31.86 18.73
N GLN A 50 -21.83 -32.89 19.54
CA GLN A 50 -20.46 -33.22 19.97
C GLN A 50 -19.55 -33.58 18.79
N GLU A 51 -20.08 -34.27 17.77
CA GLU A 51 -19.31 -34.60 16.57
C GLU A 51 -19.04 -33.39 15.65
N GLY A 52 -19.73 -32.26 15.86
CA GLY A 52 -19.59 -31.05 15.08
C GLY A 52 -20.64 -30.88 13.98
N LEU A 53 -20.51 -29.77 13.25
CA LEU A 53 -21.44 -29.30 12.22
C LEU A 53 -20.66 -28.96 10.95
N ALA A 54 -21.28 -29.08 9.77
CA ALA A 54 -20.73 -28.46 8.54
C ALA A 54 -21.77 -27.63 7.78
N GLY A 55 -21.25 -26.73 6.94
CA GLY A 55 -22.04 -25.73 6.24
C GLY A 55 -22.67 -24.74 7.21
N THR A 56 -21.95 -24.37 8.27
CA THR A 56 -22.39 -23.37 9.26
C THR A 56 -22.17 -21.96 8.71
N TYR A 57 -22.84 -20.98 9.29
CA TYR A 57 -22.42 -19.58 9.17
C TYR A 57 -21.43 -19.26 10.28
N PHE A 58 -20.34 -18.56 9.98
CA PHE A 58 -19.35 -18.21 11.00
C PHE A 58 -18.74 -16.83 10.78
N GLY A 59 -18.75 -15.99 11.80
CA GLY A 59 -18.14 -14.67 11.72
C GLY A 59 -18.06 -13.96 13.06
N LYS A 60 -17.67 -12.70 13.04
CA LYS A 60 -17.46 -11.89 14.25
C LYS A 60 -18.35 -10.64 14.21
N HIS A 61 -19.02 -10.37 15.32
CA HIS A 61 -19.75 -9.14 15.57
C HIS A 61 -19.23 -8.52 16.85
N LYS A 62 -18.54 -7.38 16.73
CA LYS A 62 -17.81 -6.72 17.83
C LYS A 62 -16.80 -7.70 18.45
N GLN A 63 -16.91 -8.00 19.75
CA GLN A 63 -16.05 -8.97 20.45
C GLN A 63 -16.52 -10.42 20.36
N PHE A 64 -17.72 -10.69 19.83
CA PHE A 64 -18.33 -12.01 19.84
C PHE A 64 -18.17 -12.74 18.51
N PHE A 65 -17.85 -14.03 18.56
CA PHE A 65 -17.93 -14.91 17.41
C PHE A 65 -19.31 -15.58 17.37
N ILE A 66 -19.91 -15.64 16.18
CA ILE A 66 -21.23 -16.22 15.95
C ILE A 66 -21.04 -17.43 15.05
N LEU A 67 -21.49 -18.60 15.50
CA LEU A 67 -21.64 -19.81 14.69
C LEU A 67 -23.11 -20.19 14.64
N ALA A 68 -23.69 -20.30 13.44
CA ALA A 68 -25.13 -20.52 13.30
C ALA A 68 -25.45 -21.60 12.26
N GLY A 69 -26.47 -22.41 12.56
CA GLY A 69 -26.98 -23.44 11.66
C GLY A 69 -25.99 -24.58 11.46
N GLY A 70 -26.02 -25.19 10.27
CA GLY A 70 -25.18 -26.32 9.90
C GLY A 70 -25.93 -27.66 9.89
N SER A 71 -25.27 -28.67 9.33
CA SER A 71 -25.81 -30.02 9.18
C SER A 71 -25.01 -31.06 9.94
N TYR A 72 -25.69 -32.11 10.41
CA TYR A 72 -25.12 -33.20 11.21
C TYR A 72 -25.87 -34.52 10.97
N PHE A 73 -25.40 -35.60 11.59
CA PHE A 73 -25.96 -36.95 11.52
C PHE A 73 -26.19 -37.48 12.95
N PRO A 74 -27.40 -37.34 13.54
CA PRO A 74 -27.61 -37.63 14.97
C PRO A 74 -27.50 -39.09 15.35
N ASN A 75 -27.95 -39.99 14.48
CA ASN A 75 -28.19 -41.39 14.82
C ASN A 75 -27.13 -42.30 14.21
N GLU A 76 -27.01 -42.28 12.87
CA GLU A 76 -26.17 -43.18 12.10
C GLU A 76 -25.38 -42.41 11.03
N LYS A 77 -24.31 -43.01 10.52
CA LYS A 77 -23.49 -42.42 9.46
C LYS A 77 -24.12 -42.62 8.08
N PRO A 78 -23.72 -41.86 7.05
CA PRO A 78 -24.29 -41.99 5.70
C PRO A 78 -24.22 -43.42 5.13
N TRP A 79 -23.12 -44.15 5.36
CA TRP A 79 -22.95 -45.53 4.89
C TRP A 79 -23.78 -46.57 5.67
N GLN A 80 -24.40 -46.16 6.78
CA GLN A 80 -25.34 -46.98 7.56
C GLN A 80 -26.80 -46.66 7.22
N GLY A 81 -27.07 -45.63 6.40
CA GLY A 81 -28.42 -45.15 6.12
C GLY A 81 -28.83 -43.93 6.94
N GLY A 82 -27.90 -43.33 7.69
CA GLY A 82 -28.15 -42.13 8.48
C GLY A 82 -28.66 -40.94 7.67
N LYS A 83 -29.76 -40.34 8.14
CA LYS A 83 -30.36 -39.15 7.52
C LYS A 83 -29.63 -37.88 7.96
N LYS A 84 -29.31 -37.00 7.00
CA LYS A 84 -28.74 -35.67 7.26
C LYS A 84 -29.83 -34.79 7.90
N GLU A 85 -29.51 -34.16 9.02
CA GLU A 85 -30.36 -33.17 9.68
C GLU A 85 -29.72 -31.78 9.67
N PHE A 86 -30.54 -30.76 9.90
CA PHE A 86 -30.17 -29.34 9.87
C PHE A 86 -30.47 -28.70 11.22
N SER A 87 -29.61 -27.79 11.66
CA SER A 87 -29.70 -27.14 12.96
C SER A 87 -30.33 -25.75 12.89
N LYS A 88 -31.10 -25.38 13.93
CA LYS A 88 -31.55 -24.00 14.22
C LYS A 88 -30.64 -23.28 15.21
N THR A 89 -29.62 -23.96 15.71
CA THR A 89 -28.86 -23.49 16.85
C THR A 89 -27.92 -22.33 16.47
N ILE A 90 -27.85 -21.33 17.34
CA ILE A 90 -26.85 -20.27 17.33
C ILE A 90 -25.95 -20.45 18.55
N PHE A 91 -24.64 -20.49 18.31
CA PHE A 91 -23.61 -20.47 19.32
C PHE A 91 -22.93 -19.10 19.30
N ILE A 92 -22.87 -18.45 20.46
CA ILE A 92 -22.12 -17.21 20.63
C ILE A 92 -20.91 -17.50 21.50
N PHE A 93 -19.74 -17.07 21.04
CA PHE A 93 -18.50 -17.19 21.78
C PHE A 93 -17.91 -15.83 22.10
N GLU A 94 -17.30 -15.72 23.27
CA GLU A 94 -16.45 -14.61 23.65
C GLU A 94 -14.99 -15.07 23.61
N SER A 95 -14.09 -14.21 23.09
CA SER A 95 -12.66 -14.51 23.08
C SER A 95 -12.04 -14.10 24.41
N SER A 96 -11.36 -15.05 25.08
CA SER A 96 -10.51 -14.75 26.23
C SER A 96 -9.18 -14.11 25.82
N THR A 97 -8.44 -13.59 26.80
CA THR A 97 -7.14 -12.93 26.59
C THR A 97 -6.05 -13.86 26.04
N ASP A 98 -6.16 -15.16 26.26
CA ASP A 98 -5.31 -16.21 25.67
C ASP A 98 -5.77 -16.64 24.26
N GLY A 99 -6.84 -16.03 23.73
CA GLY A 99 -7.37 -16.29 22.40
C GLY A 99 -8.16 -17.60 22.26
N LYS A 100 -8.53 -18.25 23.37
CA LYS A 100 -9.54 -19.32 23.37
C LYS A 100 -10.95 -18.73 23.25
N LEU A 101 -11.89 -19.55 22.81
CA LEU A 101 -13.28 -19.17 22.70
C LEU A 101 -14.10 -19.84 23.82
N SER A 102 -14.79 -19.03 24.61
CA SER A 102 -15.74 -19.50 25.62
C SER A 102 -17.17 -19.36 25.12
N LEU A 103 -17.97 -20.41 25.27
CA LEU A 103 -19.38 -20.39 24.89
C LEU A 103 -20.18 -19.54 25.89
N VAL A 104 -20.87 -18.52 25.41
CA VAL A 104 -21.68 -17.62 26.25
C VAL A 104 -23.19 -17.73 25.97
N HIS A 105 -23.57 -18.28 24.81
CA HIS A 105 -24.96 -18.56 24.47
C HIS A 105 -25.07 -19.76 23.53
N GLN A 106 -26.09 -20.59 23.74
CA GLN A 106 -26.50 -21.67 22.85
C GLN A 106 -28.03 -21.74 22.88
N GLY A 107 -28.68 -21.62 21.72
CA GLY A 107 -30.13 -21.73 21.61
C GLY A 107 -30.61 -21.95 20.18
N ASP A 108 -31.80 -22.53 20.01
CA ASP A 108 -32.46 -22.72 18.71
C ASP A 108 -33.14 -21.43 18.24
N ASP A 109 -32.32 -20.42 17.99
CA ASP A 109 -32.75 -19.05 17.73
C ASP A 109 -33.01 -18.76 16.24
N LEU A 110 -32.53 -19.60 15.31
CA LEU A 110 -32.75 -19.40 13.89
C LEU A 110 -34.22 -19.61 13.50
N PRO A 111 -34.73 -18.81 12.52
CA PRO A 111 -36.12 -18.93 12.07
C PRO A 111 -36.42 -20.28 11.43
N GLU A 112 -35.44 -20.86 10.74
CA GLU A 112 -35.52 -22.16 10.09
C GLU A 112 -34.20 -22.93 10.24
N ALA A 113 -34.29 -24.27 10.18
CA ALA A 113 -33.11 -25.12 10.22
C ALA A 113 -32.40 -25.03 8.88
N ILE A 114 -31.11 -24.68 8.88
CA ILE A 114 -30.41 -24.32 7.63
C ILE A 114 -28.93 -24.64 7.67
N ALA A 115 -28.35 -25.02 6.52
CA ALA A 115 -26.92 -25.24 6.34
C ALA A 115 -26.48 -24.91 4.91
N GLU A 116 -25.18 -24.98 4.64
CA GLU A 116 -24.60 -24.86 3.28
C GLU A 116 -24.97 -23.53 2.59
N GLY A 117 -25.29 -22.46 3.34
CA GLY A 117 -25.44 -21.12 2.76
C GLY A 117 -24.11 -20.37 2.69
N THR A 118 -24.16 -19.11 2.29
CA THR A 118 -23.00 -18.21 2.28
C THR A 118 -23.19 -17.07 3.29
N TYR A 119 -22.11 -16.38 3.65
CA TYR A 119 -22.18 -15.37 4.70
C TYR A 119 -21.13 -14.28 4.57
N ILE A 120 -21.40 -13.13 5.17
CA ILE A 120 -20.49 -11.99 5.27
C ILE A 120 -20.56 -11.40 6.69
N SER A 121 -19.39 -11.13 7.29
CA SER A 121 -19.33 -10.37 8.54
C SER A 121 -19.42 -8.87 8.24
N LEU A 122 -20.45 -8.22 8.77
CA LEU A 122 -20.68 -6.78 8.66
C LEU A 122 -20.46 -6.12 10.05
N PRO A 123 -20.20 -4.80 10.09
CA PRO A 123 -20.12 -4.07 11.36
C PRO A 123 -21.34 -4.27 12.27
N GLU A 124 -22.52 -4.44 11.67
CA GLU A 124 -23.82 -4.61 12.35
C GLU A 124 -24.13 -6.07 12.74
N GLY A 125 -23.41 -7.06 12.21
CA GLY A 125 -23.70 -8.48 12.48
C GLY A 125 -23.19 -9.46 11.43
N LEU A 126 -23.55 -10.73 11.58
CA LEU A 126 -23.27 -11.79 10.62
C LEU A 126 -24.44 -11.93 9.65
N LEU A 127 -24.24 -11.56 8.38
CA LEU A 127 -25.24 -11.71 7.34
C LEU A 127 -25.18 -13.14 6.78
N CYS A 128 -26.26 -13.88 6.93
CA CYS A 128 -26.47 -15.23 6.41
C CYS A 128 -27.33 -15.17 5.14
N ILE A 129 -26.92 -15.89 4.10
CA ILE A 129 -27.48 -15.75 2.75
C ILE A 129 -27.75 -17.11 2.13
N GLY A 130 -29.02 -17.37 1.79
CA GLY A 130 -29.47 -18.60 1.16
C GLY A 130 -29.21 -19.85 2.00
N GLY A 131 -29.05 -21.01 1.35
CA GLY A 131 -28.71 -22.28 2.01
C GLY A 131 -29.76 -23.38 1.81
N GLN A 132 -29.49 -24.54 2.39
CA GLN A 132 -30.33 -25.74 2.35
C GLN A 132 -31.13 -25.86 3.65
N THR A 133 -32.44 -26.00 3.53
CA THR A 133 -33.34 -26.41 4.61
C THR A 133 -33.71 -27.90 4.45
N PRO A 134 -34.42 -28.53 5.40
CA PRO A 134 -34.85 -29.92 5.27
C PRO A 134 -35.67 -30.20 4.01
N ASP A 135 -36.48 -29.22 3.57
CA ASP A 135 -37.46 -29.41 2.50
C ASP A 135 -37.01 -28.85 1.16
N ASP A 136 -36.24 -27.75 1.15
CA ASP A 136 -35.83 -27.06 -0.08
C ASP A 136 -34.57 -26.18 0.11
N VAL A 137 -34.15 -25.48 -0.94
CA VAL A 137 -33.14 -24.43 -0.92
C VAL A 137 -33.81 -23.09 -0.62
N SER A 138 -33.29 -22.35 0.36
CA SER A 138 -33.85 -21.07 0.81
C SER A 138 -33.31 -19.90 -0.03
N SER A 139 -34.17 -18.93 -0.34
CA SER A 139 -33.77 -17.61 -0.86
C SER A 139 -33.59 -16.58 0.26
N LYS A 140 -33.94 -16.91 1.50
CA LYS A 140 -34.01 -15.93 2.60
C LYS A 140 -32.63 -15.50 3.05
N ASN A 141 -32.52 -14.21 3.35
CA ASN A 141 -31.32 -13.60 3.88
C ASN A 141 -31.62 -12.93 5.21
N PHE A 142 -30.74 -13.08 6.19
CA PHE A 142 -30.94 -12.50 7.51
C PHE A 142 -29.64 -12.14 8.21
N LEU A 143 -29.66 -11.04 8.96
CA LEU A 143 -28.55 -10.54 9.75
C LEU A 143 -28.71 -10.98 11.20
N ILE A 144 -27.73 -11.72 11.71
CA ILE A 144 -27.64 -12.10 13.12
C ILE A 144 -26.78 -11.07 13.84
N SER A 145 -27.35 -10.44 14.86
CA SER A 145 -26.64 -9.52 15.76
C SER A 145 -26.80 -9.99 17.20
N TYR A 146 -25.79 -9.72 18.03
CA TYR A 146 -25.80 -10.06 19.44
C TYR A 146 -25.46 -8.82 20.26
N GLU A 147 -26.45 -8.31 20.99
CA GLU A 147 -26.36 -7.09 21.80
C GLU A 147 -27.15 -7.27 23.09
N ASN A 148 -26.66 -6.73 24.21
CA ASN A 148 -27.32 -6.81 25.52
C ASN A 148 -27.72 -8.25 25.92
N LYS A 149 -26.87 -9.22 25.61
CA LYS A 149 -27.10 -10.67 25.82
C LYS A 149 -28.35 -11.23 25.12
N LYS A 150 -28.80 -10.59 24.03
CA LYS A 150 -29.92 -11.04 23.21
C LYS A 150 -29.50 -11.16 21.76
N ILE A 151 -30.01 -12.21 21.11
CA ILE A 151 -29.90 -12.38 19.67
C ILE A 151 -31.01 -11.57 19.00
N LYS A 152 -30.65 -10.81 17.97
CA LYS A 152 -31.58 -10.11 17.11
C LYS A 152 -31.34 -10.52 15.67
N ILE A 153 -32.38 -11.05 15.03
CA ILE A 153 -32.40 -11.45 13.64
C ILE A 153 -33.19 -10.42 12.83
N THR A 154 -32.57 -9.87 11.81
CA THR A 154 -33.19 -8.86 10.92
C THR A 154 -33.20 -9.38 9.50
N ASN A 155 -34.36 -9.34 8.84
CA ASN A 155 -34.48 -9.80 7.45
C ASN A 155 -33.73 -8.87 6.49
N PHE A 156 -33.12 -9.47 5.48
CA PHE A 156 -32.48 -8.81 4.34
C PHE A 156 -33.23 -9.16 3.06
N PRO A 157 -33.04 -8.40 1.95
CA PRO A 157 -33.69 -8.69 0.68
C PRO A 157 -33.36 -10.11 0.20
N ASP A 158 -34.39 -10.90 -0.10
CA ASP A 158 -34.25 -12.28 -0.56
C ASP A 158 -33.45 -12.39 -1.87
N LEU A 159 -32.80 -13.53 -2.06
CA LEU A 159 -32.09 -13.85 -3.31
C LEU A 159 -33.08 -13.96 -4.47
N PRO A 160 -32.75 -13.42 -5.67
CA PRO A 160 -33.56 -13.63 -6.86
C PRO A 160 -33.66 -15.10 -7.27
N ILE A 161 -32.63 -15.89 -6.95
CA ILE A 161 -32.57 -17.34 -7.20
C ILE A 161 -32.15 -18.00 -5.89
N ALA A 162 -33.01 -18.87 -5.34
CA ALA A 162 -32.69 -19.67 -4.17
C ALA A 162 -31.51 -20.60 -4.48
N VAL A 163 -30.43 -20.48 -3.70
CA VAL A 163 -29.23 -21.28 -3.88
C VAL A 163 -28.59 -21.68 -2.55
N LYS A 164 -27.91 -22.83 -2.57
CA LYS A 164 -26.94 -23.24 -1.56
C LYS A 164 -25.54 -23.33 -2.14
N SER A 165 -24.53 -23.34 -1.28
CA SER A 165 -23.11 -23.43 -1.65
C SER A 165 -22.73 -22.36 -2.68
N ALA A 166 -23.32 -21.17 -2.57
CA ALA A 166 -22.88 -20.01 -3.33
C ALA A 166 -21.63 -19.42 -2.68
N ALA A 167 -20.82 -18.71 -3.47
CA ALA A 167 -19.68 -17.98 -2.96
C ALA A 167 -20.06 -16.50 -2.76
N ALA A 168 -19.61 -15.88 -1.68
CA ALA A 168 -19.86 -14.46 -1.43
C ALA A 168 -18.59 -13.73 -1.04
N THR A 169 -18.53 -12.44 -1.40
CA THR A 169 -17.48 -11.55 -0.92
C THR A 169 -17.98 -10.12 -0.79
N LEU A 170 -17.20 -9.28 -0.11
CA LEU A 170 -17.53 -7.88 0.17
C LEU A 170 -16.45 -6.97 -0.42
N ILE A 171 -16.86 -6.01 -1.24
CA ILE A 171 -16.01 -4.88 -1.63
C ILE A 171 -16.70 -3.62 -1.14
N GLU A 172 -16.05 -2.92 -0.20
CA GLU A 172 -16.59 -1.73 0.46
C GLU A 172 -18.00 -2.00 1.01
N ASN A 173 -19.03 -1.39 0.41
CA ASN A 173 -20.42 -1.47 0.84
C ASN A 173 -21.27 -2.39 -0.06
N HIS A 174 -20.63 -3.16 -0.95
CA HIS A 174 -21.31 -4.02 -1.91
C HIS A 174 -20.99 -5.50 -1.66
N ILE A 175 -22.03 -6.28 -1.42
CA ILE A 175 -21.95 -7.75 -1.35
C ILE A 175 -22.05 -8.28 -2.76
N TYR A 176 -21.19 -9.24 -3.10
CA TYR A 176 -21.21 -9.94 -4.37
C TYR A 176 -21.46 -11.43 -4.12
N ILE A 177 -22.31 -12.05 -4.94
CA ILE A 177 -22.62 -13.47 -4.87
C ILE A 177 -22.38 -14.12 -6.24
N VAL A 178 -21.70 -15.27 -6.22
CA VAL A 178 -21.34 -16.06 -7.38
C VAL A 178 -21.94 -17.47 -7.26
N GLY A 179 -22.68 -17.87 -8.29
CA GLY A 179 -23.16 -19.24 -8.50
C GLY A 179 -24.12 -19.75 -7.43
N GLY A 180 -23.91 -21.01 -7.04
CA GLY A 180 -24.72 -21.78 -6.10
C GLY A 180 -25.58 -22.85 -6.78
N GLN A 181 -25.93 -23.89 -6.03
CA GLN A 181 -26.79 -24.98 -6.47
C GLN A 181 -28.25 -24.66 -6.18
N THR A 182 -29.10 -24.85 -7.18
CA THR A 182 -30.56 -24.64 -7.13
C THR A 182 -31.30 -25.88 -6.63
N THR A 183 -32.60 -25.76 -6.33
CA THR A 183 -33.49 -26.86 -5.92
C THR A 183 -33.43 -28.08 -6.84
N ASN A 184 -33.30 -27.87 -8.15
CA ASN A 184 -33.24 -28.96 -9.14
C ASN A 184 -31.87 -29.68 -9.16
N GLY A 185 -30.95 -29.33 -8.26
CA GLY A 185 -29.60 -29.88 -8.20
C GLY A 185 -28.62 -29.30 -9.23
N THR A 186 -29.10 -28.46 -10.15
CA THR A 186 -28.26 -27.77 -11.15
C THR A 186 -27.53 -26.57 -10.54
N SER A 187 -26.31 -26.31 -11.02
CA SER A 187 -25.55 -25.13 -10.62
C SER A 187 -25.97 -23.88 -11.41
N SER A 188 -26.01 -22.74 -10.74
CA SER A 188 -26.25 -21.43 -11.34
C SER A 188 -24.93 -20.79 -11.79
N ASN A 189 -25.01 -19.91 -12.78
CA ASN A 189 -23.92 -18.99 -13.16
C ASN A 189 -24.23 -17.54 -12.75
N GLN A 190 -25.16 -17.35 -11.82
CA GLN A 190 -25.54 -16.02 -11.37
C GLN A 190 -24.34 -15.26 -10.82
N PHE A 191 -24.30 -13.97 -11.14
CA PHE A 191 -23.41 -13.02 -10.50
C PHE A 191 -24.23 -11.77 -10.20
N ILE A 192 -24.40 -11.49 -8.92
CA ILE A 192 -25.29 -10.43 -8.44
C ILE A 192 -24.59 -9.62 -7.35
N LYS A 193 -24.99 -8.35 -7.20
CA LYS A 193 -24.53 -7.49 -6.10
C LYS A 193 -25.66 -6.80 -5.35
N LEU A 194 -25.42 -6.48 -4.08
CA LEU A 194 -26.33 -5.71 -3.23
C LEU A 194 -25.57 -4.57 -2.54
N ASP A 195 -26.14 -3.37 -2.56
CA ASP A 195 -25.64 -2.22 -1.79
C ASP A 195 -26.19 -2.27 -0.37
N ILE A 196 -25.31 -2.43 0.62
CA ILE A 196 -25.66 -2.57 2.04
C ILE A 196 -26.21 -1.24 2.61
N ASN A 197 -25.79 -0.10 2.07
CA ASN A 197 -26.28 1.20 2.54
C ASN A 197 -27.71 1.48 2.04
N ASN A 198 -28.12 0.81 0.96
CA ASN A 198 -29.46 0.94 0.42
C ASN A 198 -30.03 -0.42 -0.03
N PRO A 199 -30.26 -1.34 0.92
CA PRO A 199 -30.67 -2.72 0.61
C PRO A 199 -32.06 -2.75 -0.05
N LYS A 200 -32.88 -1.70 0.14
CA LYS A 200 -34.19 -1.56 -0.49
C LYS A 200 -34.14 -1.48 -2.02
N LYS A 201 -32.99 -1.14 -2.61
CA LYS A 201 -32.79 -1.20 -4.07
C LYS A 201 -32.75 -2.63 -4.61
N GLY A 202 -32.60 -3.64 -3.74
CA GLY A 202 -32.56 -5.05 -4.10
C GLY A 202 -31.28 -5.46 -4.83
N TRP A 203 -31.24 -6.73 -5.21
CA TRP A 203 -30.10 -7.34 -5.90
C TRP A 203 -30.01 -6.86 -7.35
N GLN A 204 -28.81 -6.48 -7.77
CA GLN A 204 -28.49 -6.06 -9.14
C GLN A 204 -27.76 -7.18 -9.87
N LYS A 205 -28.21 -7.49 -11.08
CA LYS A 205 -27.54 -8.48 -11.94
C LYS A 205 -26.29 -7.89 -12.58
N LEU A 206 -25.22 -8.67 -12.59
CA LEU A 206 -23.94 -8.38 -13.24
C LEU A 206 -23.72 -9.35 -14.42
N PRO A 207 -22.66 -9.19 -15.23
CA PRO A 207 -22.32 -10.17 -16.26
C PRO A 207 -22.18 -11.56 -15.63
N ASN A 208 -22.83 -12.55 -16.23
CA ASN A 208 -22.86 -13.91 -15.68
C ASN A 208 -21.44 -14.43 -15.41
N TYR A 209 -21.32 -15.26 -14.38
CA TYR A 209 -20.09 -15.98 -14.12
C TYR A 209 -19.78 -16.91 -15.33
N PRO A 210 -18.50 -17.07 -15.74
CA PRO A 210 -18.17 -17.84 -16.95
C PRO A 210 -18.59 -19.31 -16.93
N LYS A 211 -18.85 -19.89 -15.75
CA LYS A 211 -19.31 -21.27 -15.58
C LYS A 211 -20.59 -21.35 -14.75
N HIS A 212 -21.32 -22.46 -14.87
CA HIS A 212 -22.27 -22.84 -13.84
C HIS A 212 -21.48 -23.46 -12.68
N VAL A 213 -21.65 -22.97 -11.45
CA VAL A 213 -20.80 -23.42 -10.33
C VAL A 213 -21.53 -23.44 -9.00
N SER A 214 -21.17 -24.39 -8.14
CA SER A 214 -21.49 -24.43 -6.72
C SER A 214 -20.26 -24.85 -5.93
N GLY A 215 -20.15 -24.44 -4.66
CA GLY A 215 -19.01 -24.75 -3.80
C GLY A 215 -17.70 -24.12 -4.26
N ALA A 216 -17.74 -23.03 -5.03
CA ALA A 216 -16.57 -22.21 -5.31
C ALA A 216 -16.21 -21.34 -4.10
N VAL A 217 -14.99 -20.82 -4.08
CA VAL A 217 -14.56 -19.79 -3.13
C VAL A 217 -14.54 -18.44 -3.85
N ALA A 218 -15.00 -17.36 -3.21
CA ALA A 218 -14.92 -15.99 -3.72
C ALA A 218 -14.26 -15.07 -2.70
N VAL A 219 -13.19 -14.37 -3.08
CA VAL A 219 -12.42 -13.51 -2.19
C VAL A 219 -12.12 -12.18 -2.88
N ALA A 220 -12.48 -11.07 -2.22
CA ALA A 220 -12.05 -9.74 -2.60
C ALA A 220 -10.62 -9.47 -2.13
N GLN A 221 -9.73 -9.13 -3.05
CA GLN A 221 -8.32 -8.82 -2.77
C GLN A 221 -7.77 -7.81 -3.79
N GLN A 222 -6.79 -7.01 -3.38
CA GLN A 222 -6.08 -6.06 -4.23
C GLN A 222 -5.31 -6.79 -5.33
N ASP A 223 -5.50 -6.42 -6.59
CA ASP A 223 -4.79 -6.99 -7.74
C ASP A 223 -3.56 -6.16 -8.18
N GLY A 224 -3.31 -5.04 -7.51
CA GLY A 224 -2.24 -4.07 -7.78
C GLY A 224 -2.75 -2.75 -8.37
N GLU A 225 -3.93 -2.77 -9.00
CA GLU A 225 -4.65 -1.60 -9.49
C GLU A 225 -5.89 -1.29 -8.64
N GLU A 226 -6.73 -2.29 -8.38
CA GLU A 226 -7.99 -2.19 -7.66
C GLU A 226 -8.31 -3.46 -6.84
N ILE A 227 -9.26 -3.36 -5.90
CA ILE A 227 -9.79 -4.54 -5.23
C ILE A 227 -10.67 -5.30 -6.22
N SER A 228 -10.21 -6.49 -6.63
CA SER A 228 -10.91 -7.40 -7.54
C SER A 228 -11.51 -8.59 -6.79
N ILE A 229 -12.45 -9.29 -7.43
CA ILE A 229 -13.01 -10.55 -6.89
C ILE A 229 -12.32 -11.72 -7.57
N PHE A 230 -11.67 -12.56 -6.78
CA PHE A 230 -11.07 -13.81 -7.27
C PHE A 230 -11.98 -14.97 -6.88
N THR A 231 -12.26 -15.83 -7.85
CA THR A 231 -13.05 -17.05 -7.66
C THR A 231 -12.19 -18.28 -7.94
N PHE A 232 -12.35 -19.32 -7.13
CA PHE A 232 -11.52 -20.52 -7.18
C PHE A 232 -12.39 -21.77 -7.23
N GLY A 233 -12.20 -22.57 -8.30
CA GLY A 233 -12.71 -23.92 -8.43
C GLY A 233 -14.23 -24.01 -8.33
N GLY A 234 -14.69 -25.00 -7.56
CA GLY A 234 -16.10 -25.37 -7.43
C GLY A 234 -16.47 -26.55 -8.33
N ARG A 235 -17.77 -26.84 -8.38
CA ARG A 235 -18.31 -27.99 -9.10
C ARG A 235 -19.63 -27.71 -9.77
N SER A 236 -19.95 -28.48 -10.80
CA SER A 236 -21.25 -28.43 -11.48
C SER A 236 -21.75 -29.81 -11.82
N ARG A 237 -23.02 -30.07 -11.51
CA ARG A 237 -23.69 -31.27 -12.00
C ARG A 237 -24.15 -31.02 -13.43
N ASN A 238 -23.53 -31.71 -14.39
CA ASN A 238 -23.93 -31.65 -15.79
C ASN A 238 -25.05 -32.66 -16.09
N ASN A 239 -25.63 -32.57 -17.30
CA ASN A 239 -26.60 -33.55 -17.81
C ASN A 239 -26.03 -34.98 -17.97
N SER A 240 -24.73 -35.18 -17.75
CA SER A 240 -23.96 -36.42 -17.92
C SER A 240 -23.95 -37.37 -16.72
N ASN A 241 -24.89 -37.22 -15.77
CA ASN A 241 -25.01 -38.00 -14.52
C ASN A 241 -23.82 -37.92 -13.52
N ILE A 242 -22.68 -37.38 -13.92
CA ILE A 242 -21.48 -37.19 -13.08
C ILE A 242 -21.19 -35.69 -12.92
N THR A 243 -20.77 -35.28 -11.73
CA THR A 243 -20.44 -33.91 -11.33
C THR A 243 -19.03 -33.53 -11.75
N ASP A 244 -18.87 -32.43 -12.49
CA ASP A 244 -17.57 -31.89 -12.83
C ASP A 244 -16.98 -31.09 -11.67
N PHE A 245 -15.68 -31.26 -11.44
CA PHE A 245 -14.88 -30.43 -10.53
C PHE A 245 -13.95 -29.52 -11.33
N TYR A 246 -13.80 -28.28 -10.87
CA TYR A 246 -13.06 -27.23 -11.56
C TYR A 246 -11.80 -26.86 -10.79
N ASP A 247 -10.74 -26.61 -11.55
CA ASP A 247 -9.49 -26.01 -11.09
C ASP A 247 -9.36 -24.55 -11.55
N GLU A 248 -10.31 -24.03 -12.33
CA GLU A 248 -10.16 -22.71 -12.92
C GLU A 248 -10.30 -21.59 -11.90
N VAL A 249 -9.53 -20.54 -12.15
CA VAL A 249 -9.54 -19.29 -11.38
C VAL A 249 -9.99 -18.17 -12.28
N TYR A 250 -10.95 -17.38 -11.80
CA TYR A 250 -11.39 -16.17 -12.50
C TYR A 250 -11.31 -14.95 -11.60
N GLN A 251 -10.81 -13.87 -12.18
CA GLN A 251 -10.80 -12.54 -11.59
C GLN A 251 -11.89 -11.68 -12.23
N PHE A 252 -12.75 -11.07 -11.42
CA PHE A 252 -13.64 -10.01 -11.88
C PHE A 252 -13.07 -8.65 -11.49
N LYS A 253 -12.88 -7.78 -12.49
CA LYS A 253 -12.43 -6.39 -12.32
C LYS A 253 -13.64 -5.45 -12.27
N PRO A 254 -13.99 -4.85 -11.12
CA PRO A 254 -15.13 -3.94 -11.01
C PRO A 254 -15.05 -2.75 -11.97
N SER A 255 -13.87 -2.13 -12.15
CA SER A 255 -13.68 -0.99 -13.06
C SER A 255 -14.03 -1.29 -14.52
N ARG A 256 -13.81 -2.54 -14.97
CA ARG A 256 -14.05 -2.98 -16.35
C ARG A 256 -15.34 -3.78 -16.51
N ASN A 257 -15.97 -4.19 -15.41
CA ASN A 257 -17.13 -5.07 -15.39
C ASN A 257 -16.91 -6.35 -16.21
N GLN A 258 -15.74 -6.99 -16.08
CA GLN A 258 -15.33 -8.14 -16.89
C GLN A 258 -14.62 -9.22 -16.06
N TRP A 259 -14.83 -10.47 -16.48
CA TRP A 259 -14.13 -11.64 -15.96
C TRP A 259 -12.87 -11.93 -16.79
N ILE A 260 -11.78 -12.26 -16.11
CA ILE A 260 -10.48 -12.59 -16.69
C ILE A 260 -10.05 -13.94 -16.12
N LYS A 261 -9.67 -14.89 -16.99
CA LYS A 261 -9.13 -16.18 -16.55
C LYS A 261 -7.70 -16.00 -16.02
N LYS A 262 -7.40 -16.64 -14.89
CA LYS A 262 -6.09 -16.63 -14.23
C LYS A 262 -5.48 -18.02 -14.21
N LYS A 263 -4.28 -18.17 -13.63
CA LYS A 263 -3.64 -19.47 -13.49
C LYS A 263 -4.51 -20.39 -12.64
N ASN A 264 -4.80 -21.57 -13.18
CA ASN A 264 -5.61 -22.58 -12.50
C ASN A 264 -5.01 -22.94 -11.14
N ILE A 265 -5.85 -23.43 -10.22
CA ILE A 265 -5.44 -23.95 -8.92
C ILE A 265 -4.43 -25.07 -9.17
N GLN A 266 -3.29 -24.96 -8.51
CA GLN A 266 -2.22 -25.93 -8.62
C GLN A 266 -1.52 -26.11 -7.27
N ASN A 267 -0.99 -27.31 -7.07
CA ASN A 267 -0.10 -27.64 -5.98
C ASN A 267 1.25 -28.14 -6.52
N SER A 268 2.06 -28.74 -5.64
CA SER A 268 3.36 -29.33 -5.98
C SER A 268 3.29 -30.43 -7.05
N LYS A 269 2.09 -31.00 -7.31
CA LYS A 269 1.85 -32.10 -8.26
C LYS A 269 1.19 -31.66 -9.57
N GLY A 270 0.83 -30.38 -9.70
CA GLY A 270 0.18 -29.82 -10.88
C GLY A 270 -1.22 -29.30 -10.60
N SER A 271 -2.07 -29.28 -11.64
CA SER A 271 -3.46 -28.82 -11.55
C SER A 271 -4.25 -29.61 -10.49
N LEU A 272 -5.06 -28.89 -9.72
CA LEU A 272 -5.84 -29.44 -8.62
C LEU A 272 -7.27 -28.90 -8.68
N PRO A 273 -8.22 -29.67 -9.26
CA PRO A 273 -9.64 -29.37 -9.12
C PRO A 273 -10.01 -29.34 -7.64
N LEU A 274 -10.79 -28.35 -7.23
CA LEU A 274 -11.10 -28.16 -5.82
C LEU A 274 -12.48 -27.53 -5.66
N ALA A 275 -13.37 -28.19 -4.93
CA ALA A 275 -14.68 -27.66 -4.56
C ALA A 275 -14.90 -27.74 -3.06
N VAL A 276 -15.83 -26.93 -2.56
CA VAL A 276 -16.24 -26.84 -1.15
C VAL A 276 -15.05 -26.67 -0.19
N SER A 277 -13.96 -26.08 -0.67
CA SER A 277 -12.89 -25.53 0.15
C SER A 277 -13.34 -24.23 0.79
N THR A 278 -12.52 -23.73 1.72
CA THR A 278 -12.71 -22.41 2.29
C THR A 278 -11.49 -21.55 1.98
N GLY A 279 -11.68 -20.24 1.89
CA GLY A 279 -10.57 -19.34 1.60
C GLY A 279 -10.81 -17.91 2.02
N THR A 280 -9.71 -17.21 2.28
CA THR A 280 -9.74 -15.82 2.75
C THR A 280 -8.54 -15.05 2.23
N LYS A 281 -8.69 -13.73 2.15
CA LYS A 281 -7.57 -12.82 1.92
C LYS A 281 -6.59 -12.88 3.10
N VAL A 282 -5.30 -12.76 2.82
CA VAL A 282 -4.23 -12.62 3.80
C VAL A 282 -3.27 -11.54 3.31
N GLY A 283 -2.93 -10.60 4.18
CA GLY A 283 -2.06 -9.47 3.85
C GLY A 283 -2.53 -8.68 2.62
N ALA A 284 -1.57 -8.09 1.91
CA ALA A 284 -1.82 -7.11 0.85
C ALA A 284 -2.23 -7.70 -0.51
N SER A 285 -1.82 -8.93 -0.84
CA SER A 285 -2.03 -9.50 -2.18
C SER A 285 -2.18 -11.02 -2.23
N SER A 286 -2.28 -11.68 -1.07
CA SER A 286 -2.35 -13.14 -0.99
C SER A 286 -3.77 -13.61 -0.67
N ILE A 287 -4.12 -14.77 -1.20
CA ILE A 287 -5.35 -15.50 -0.88
C ILE A 287 -4.95 -16.90 -0.44
N LEU A 288 -5.46 -17.33 0.71
CA LEU A 288 -5.22 -18.66 1.26
C LEU A 288 -6.44 -19.54 1.00
N LEU A 289 -6.23 -20.73 0.47
CA LEU A 289 -7.23 -21.80 0.38
C LEU A 289 -6.90 -22.93 1.36
N PHE A 290 -7.94 -23.48 1.96
CA PHE A 290 -7.83 -24.51 3.00
C PHE A 290 -8.88 -25.60 2.77
N GLY A 291 -8.43 -26.86 2.74
CA GLY A 291 -9.30 -28.02 2.62
C GLY A 291 -9.99 -28.12 1.26
N GLY A 292 -11.12 -28.83 1.23
CA GLY A 292 -11.92 -29.05 0.01
C GLY A 292 -11.75 -30.43 -0.62
N ASP A 293 -12.71 -30.76 -1.48
CA ASP A 293 -12.79 -32.04 -2.17
C ASP A 293 -12.24 -31.89 -3.60
N THR A 294 -11.38 -32.83 -4.01
CA THR A 294 -10.75 -32.86 -5.33
C THR A 294 -11.61 -33.55 -6.39
N GLY A 295 -12.73 -34.15 -5.99
CA GLY A 295 -13.63 -34.88 -6.87
C GLY A 295 -13.24 -36.35 -7.07
N PHE A 296 -11.98 -36.72 -6.89
CA PHE A 296 -11.48 -38.06 -7.27
C PHE A 296 -12.27 -39.23 -6.64
N ILE A 297 -12.51 -39.20 -5.32
CA ILE A 297 -13.32 -40.23 -4.63
C ILE A 297 -14.81 -39.92 -4.80
N PHE A 298 -15.20 -38.64 -4.80
CA PHE A 298 -16.58 -38.19 -4.98
C PHE A 298 -17.20 -38.74 -6.26
N ASN A 299 -16.53 -38.61 -7.39
CA ASN A 299 -17.00 -39.08 -8.70
C ASN A 299 -17.14 -40.61 -8.76
N GLN A 300 -16.28 -41.35 -8.06
CA GLN A 300 -16.41 -42.81 -7.94
C GLN A 300 -17.62 -43.21 -7.09
N ILE A 301 -17.89 -42.47 -6.01
CA ILE A 301 -19.09 -42.65 -5.18
C ILE A 301 -20.35 -42.34 -5.99
N GLU A 302 -20.38 -41.22 -6.72
CA GLU A 302 -21.52 -40.83 -7.55
C GLU A 302 -21.79 -41.86 -8.65
N LYS A 303 -20.73 -42.37 -9.28
CA LYS A 303 -20.85 -43.48 -10.23
C LYS A 303 -21.42 -44.74 -9.59
N ALA A 304 -20.91 -45.16 -8.43
CA ALA A 304 -21.45 -46.31 -7.71
C ALA A 304 -22.92 -46.12 -7.32
N ILE A 305 -23.34 -44.90 -6.97
CA ILE A 305 -24.74 -44.57 -6.72
C ILE A 305 -25.58 -44.72 -7.99
N ASN A 306 -25.11 -44.18 -9.12
CA ASN A 306 -25.80 -44.29 -10.40
C ASN A 306 -25.91 -45.74 -10.89
N ASP A 307 -24.89 -46.57 -10.61
CA ASP A 307 -24.82 -47.99 -10.95
C ASP A 307 -25.54 -48.89 -9.91
N ASN A 308 -26.12 -48.31 -8.85
CA ASN A 308 -26.71 -49.01 -7.69
C ASN A 308 -25.76 -49.99 -6.95
N ASP A 309 -24.45 -49.76 -7.03
CA ASP A 309 -23.42 -50.55 -6.33
C ASP A 309 -23.22 -50.02 -4.89
N ILE A 310 -24.06 -50.51 -3.98
CA ILE A 310 -24.06 -50.12 -2.56
C ILE A 310 -22.76 -50.55 -1.85
N GLU A 311 -22.19 -51.70 -2.23
CA GLU A 311 -20.98 -52.24 -1.60
C GLU A 311 -19.77 -51.37 -1.90
N LEU A 312 -19.55 -51.03 -3.18
CA LEU A 312 -18.48 -50.14 -3.61
C LEU A 312 -18.65 -48.74 -3.00
N ARG A 313 -19.86 -48.18 -3.04
CA ARG A 313 -20.19 -46.88 -2.45
C ARG A 313 -19.81 -46.82 -0.97
N ASN A 314 -20.25 -47.81 -0.18
CA ASN A 314 -19.97 -47.85 1.26
C ASN A 314 -18.48 -48.06 1.54
N LYS A 315 -17.80 -48.91 0.75
CA LYS A 315 -16.35 -49.12 0.84
C LYS A 315 -15.57 -47.83 0.58
N LEU A 316 -15.96 -47.04 -0.43
CA LEU A 316 -15.35 -45.76 -0.76
C LEU A 316 -15.56 -44.72 0.36
N TRP A 317 -16.75 -44.65 0.96
CA TRP A 317 -17.01 -43.76 2.11
C TRP A 317 -16.17 -44.12 3.34
N GLN A 318 -16.10 -45.40 3.71
CA GLN A 318 -15.38 -45.84 4.90
C GLN A 318 -13.87 -45.63 4.76
N ASN A 319 -13.31 -45.92 3.57
CA ASN A 319 -11.89 -45.84 3.28
C ASN A 319 -11.42 -44.46 2.78
N HIS A 320 -12.31 -43.46 2.77
CA HIS A 320 -11.97 -42.10 2.36
C HIS A 320 -10.81 -41.55 3.20
N GLN A 321 -9.71 -41.14 2.54
CA GLN A 321 -8.46 -40.72 3.20
C GLN A 321 -8.51 -39.31 3.79
N GLY A 322 -9.57 -38.57 3.47
CA GLY A 322 -9.80 -37.18 3.90
C GLY A 322 -9.74 -36.22 2.73
N PHE A 323 -9.97 -34.94 3.02
CA PHE A 323 -9.92 -33.84 2.05
C PHE A 323 -8.50 -33.29 1.87
N GLU A 324 -8.33 -32.34 0.96
CA GLU A 324 -7.03 -31.75 0.63
C GLU A 324 -6.34 -31.16 1.87
N LYS A 325 -5.09 -31.56 2.10
CA LYS A 325 -4.33 -31.19 3.30
C LYS A 325 -3.40 -30.01 3.04
N GLU A 326 -2.96 -29.81 1.80
CA GLU A 326 -2.08 -28.69 1.48
C GLU A 326 -2.82 -27.35 1.68
N ILE A 327 -2.17 -26.43 2.38
CA ILE A 327 -2.62 -25.05 2.52
C ILE A 327 -2.04 -24.27 1.35
N LEU A 328 -2.90 -23.95 0.38
CA LEU A 328 -2.50 -23.30 -0.85
C LEU A 328 -2.56 -21.78 -0.69
N VAL A 329 -1.55 -21.10 -1.23
CA VAL A 329 -1.52 -19.65 -1.31
C VAL A 329 -1.44 -19.24 -2.76
N TYR A 330 -2.33 -18.34 -3.16
CA TYR A 330 -2.32 -17.69 -4.45
C TYR A 330 -1.95 -16.21 -4.29
N ASN A 331 -0.95 -15.76 -5.04
CA ASN A 331 -0.64 -14.35 -5.13
C ASN A 331 -1.36 -13.70 -6.32
N THR A 332 -2.16 -12.69 -6.01
CA THR A 332 -3.03 -12.01 -6.99
C THR A 332 -2.28 -11.15 -8.00
N ILE A 333 -1.04 -10.75 -7.71
CA ILE A 333 -0.22 -9.88 -8.57
C ILE A 333 0.66 -10.73 -9.50
N THR A 334 1.41 -11.69 -8.95
CA THR A 334 2.31 -12.54 -9.75
C THR A 334 1.57 -13.65 -10.51
N ASP A 335 0.31 -13.92 -10.16
CA ASP A 335 -0.51 -15.02 -10.69
C ASP A 335 0.15 -16.38 -10.43
N GLU A 336 0.72 -16.54 -9.23
CA GLU A 336 1.46 -17.73 -8.82
C GLU A 336 0.90 -18.39 -7.58
N TRP A 337 1.12 -19.71 -7.52
CA TRP A 337 0.70 -20.58 -6.43
C TRP A 337 1.90 -21.16 -5.72
N PHE A 338 1.78 -21.34 -4.41
CA PHE A 338 2.70 -22.15 -3.62
C PHE A 338 1.99 -22.78 -2.42
N THR A 339 2.58 -23.84 -1.87
CA THR A 339 2.07 -24.52 -0.67
C THR A 339 2.77 -23.97 0.57
N LEU A 340 2.00 -23.52 1.55
CA LEU A 340 2.53 -23.01 2.83
C LEU A 340 2.90 -24.14 3.81
N GLY A 341 2.22 -25.28 3.70
CA GLY A 341 2.38 -26.44 4.56
C GLY A 341 1.14 -27.33 4.51
N ASN A 342 1.05 -28.30 5.43
CA ASN A 342 -0.11 -29.17 5.55
C ASN A 342 -0.97 -28.78 6.76
N ALA A 343 -2.28 -28.78 6.58
CA ALA A 343 -3.26 -28.62 7.64
C ALA A 343 -3.27 -29.86 8.55
N ASN A 344 -3.26 -29.63 9.87
CA ASN A 344 -3.43 -30.70 10.85
C ASN A 344 -4.84 -31.31 10.80
N ASN A 345 -5.83 -30.52 10.39
CA ASN A 345 -7.22 -30.92 10.27
C ASN A 345 -7.85 -30.31 9.01
N ALA A 346 -7.65 -30.99 7.88
CA ALA A 346 -8.26 -30.61 6.61
C ALA A 346 -9.77 -30.86 6.64
N VAL A 347 -10.54 -29.84 6.25
CA VAL A 347 -12.00 -29.92 6.24
C VAL A 347 -12.60 -29.33 4.97
N ALA A 348 -13.65 -29.96 4.46
CA ALA A 348 -14.53 -29.42 3.43
C ALA A 348 -15.80 -28.84 4.06
N VAL A 349 -16.50 -27.96 3.34
CA VAL A 349 -17.78 -27.35 3.78
C VAL A 349 -17.63 -26.66 5.16
N SER A 350 -16.46 -26.08 5.41
CA SER A 350 -16.12 -25.37 6.64
C SER A 350 -16.28 -23.87 6.47
N SER A 351 -16.35 -23.17 7.59
CA SER A 351 -16.57 -21.73 7.61
C SER A 351 -15.34 -21.03 8.14
N ILE A 352 -14.87 -20.02 7.41
CA ILE A 352 -13.68 -19.24 7.69
C ILE A 352 -14.02 -17.79 8.08
N PHE A 353 -13.24 -17.24 9.01
CA PHE A 353 -13.23 -15.82 9.35
C PHE A 353 -11.79 -15.33 9.51
N TYR A 354 -11.44 -14.20 8.90
CA TYR A 354 -10.12 -13.58 9.03
C TYR A 354 -10.21 -12.31 9.87
N ASP A 355 -9.55 -12.34 11.03
CA ASP A 355 -9.35 -11.17 11.88
C ASP A 355 -8.16 -10.37 11.33
N THR A 356 -8.46 -9.32 10.57
CA THR A 356 -7.46 -8.44 9.96
C THR A 356 -6.61 -7.69 10.99
N GLN A 357 -7.12 -7.47 12.21
CA GLN A 357 -6.40 -6.71 13.24
C GLN A 357 -5.28 -7.56 13.84
N ASN A 358 -5.61 -8.81 14.18
CA ASN A 358 -4.67 -9.73 14.82
C ASN A 358 -3.95 -10.67 13.85
N GLN A 359 -4.29 -10.61 12.55
CA GLN A 359 -3.75 -11.49 11.51
C GLN A 359 -3.99 -12.97 11.85
N HIS A 360 -5.20 -13.29 12.30
CA HIS A 360 -5.60 -14.65 12.67
C HIS A 360 -6.72 -15.13 11.77
N ILE A 361 -6.64 -16.39 11.35
CA ILE A 361 -7.70 -17.05 10.59
C ILE A 361 -8.36 -18.08 11.49
N TYR A 362 -9.68 -18.03 11.57
CA TYR A 362 -10.48 -18.99 12.32
C TYR A 362 -11.24 -19.86 11.33
N ILE A 363 -11.14 -21.18 11.50
CA ILE A 363 -11.86 -22.17 10.70
C ILE A 363 -12.75 -22.96 11.67
N ALA A 364 -14.04 -22.98 11.39
CA ALA A 364 -15.06 -23.58 12.24
C ALA A 364 -15.80 -24.72 11.53
N GLY A 365 -15.86 -25.87 12.20
CA GLY A 365 -16.62 -27.03 11.74
C GLY A 365 -16.09 -27.60 10.42
N GLY A 366 -17.00 -28.17 9.63
CA GLY A 366 -16.68 -28.81 8.36
C GLY A 366 -16.80 -30.34 8.42
N GLU A 367 -16.50 -30.99 7.29
CA GLU A 367 -16.36 -32.43 7.16
C GLU A 367 -14.88 -32.77 7.02
N GLN A 368 -14.36 -33.74 7.78
CA GLN A 368 -12.99 -34.26 7.60
C GLN A 368 -12.93 -35.31 6.47
N LYS A 369 -14.03 -36.06 6.34
CA LYS A 369 -14.33 -36.99 5.26
C LYS A 369 -15.86 -37.18 5.21
N PRO A 370 -16.43 -37.74 4.14
CA PRO A 370 -17.88 -37.86 3.99
C PRO A 370 -18.56 -38.42 5.24
N GLY A 371 -19.48 -37.66 5.83
CA GLY A 371 -20.25 -38.08 7.01
C GLY A 371 -19.53 -37.99 8.37
N ILE A 372 -18.26 -37.58 8.41
CA ILE A 372 -17.50 -37.36 9.65
C ILE A 372 -17.18 -35.86 9.76
N ARG A 373 -17.85 -35.21 10.71
CA ARG A 373 -17.74 -33.77 10.95
C ARG A 373 -16.52 -33.44 11.81
N SER A 374 -16.12 -32.17 11.79
CA SER A 374 -15.11 -31.66 12.72
C SER A 374 -15.78 -30.97 13.89
N SER A 375 -15.40 -31.39 15.10
CA SER A 375 -15.81 -30.79 16.36
C SER A 375 -15.05 -29.51 16.74
N LEU A 376 -14.15 -29.03 15.87
CA LEU A 376 -13.14 -28.04 16.24
C LEU A 376 -13.45 -26.67 15.65
N ILE A 377 -13.11 -25.63 16.43
CA ILE A 377 -12.75 -24.32 15.89
C ILE A 377 -11.24 -24.19 16.02
N THR A 378 -10.55 -24.05 14.88
CA THR A 378 -9.10 -23.91 14.81
C THR A 378 -8.70 -22.49 14.44
N LYS A 379 -7.64 -22.01 15.08
CA LYS A 379 -7.00 -20.73 14.78
C LYS A 379 -5.68 -20.98 14.08
N LEU A 380 -5.49 -20.33 12.94
CA LEU A 380 -4.21 -20.23 12.26
C LEU A 380 -3.58 -18.87 12.64
N SER A 381 -2.39 -18.94 13.22
CA SER A 381 -1.57 -17.79 13.57
C SER A 381 -0.33 -17.78 12.69
N PHE A 382 0.04 -16.61 12.19
CA PHE A 382 1.29 -16.43 11.45
C PHE A 382 2.37 -15.85 12.34
N SER A 383 3.58 -16.38 12.25
CA SER A 383 4.77 -15.76 12.85
C SER A 383 5.77 -15.37 11.76
N LYS A 384 6.39 -14.20 11.92
CA LYS A 384 7.43 -13.73 11.00
C LYS A 384 8.77 -14.30 11.42
N GLY A 385 9.32 -15.19 10.59
CA GLY A 385 10.68 -15.68 10.77
C GLY A 385 11.69 -14.66 10.24
N LYS A 386 12.39 -13.95 11.14
CA LYS A 386 13.82 -13.52 11.07
C LYS A 386 14.05 -12.29 11.97
N SER A 387 15.14 -12.33 12.75
CA SER A 387 15.72 -11.16 13.42
C SER A 387 16.62 -10.42 12.43
N PHE A 388 16.59 -9.08 12.43
CA PHE A 388 17.45 -8.25 11.58
C PHE A 388 18.95 -8.54 11.79
N GLY A 389 19.34 -9.09 12.94
CA GLY A 389 20.73 -9.48 13.22
C GLY A 389 21.60 -8.30 13.64
N TRP A 390 22.50 -8.54 14.60
CA TRP A 390 23.30 -7.49 15.23
C TRP A 390 24.25 -6.78 14.25
N LEU A 391 24.79 -7.49 13.23
CA LEU A 391 25.69 -6.90 12.25
C LEU A 391 24.97 -5.85 11.38
N ASN A 392 23.71 -6.12 11.01
CA ASN A 392 22.90 -5.15 10.29
C ASN A 392 22.62 -3.90 11.15
N TYR A 393 22.32 -4.09 12.44
CA TYR A 393 22.18 -2.97 13.38
C TYR A 393 23.50 -2.19 13.55
N ALA A 394 24.65 -2.86 13.57
CA ALA A 394 25.97 -2.22 13.67
C ALA A 394 26.26 -1.32 12.46
N VAL A 395 25.95 -1.78 11.25
CA VAL A 395 26.07 -0.99 10.01
C VAL A 395 25.16 0.25 10.07
N LEU A 396 23.92 0.08 10.51
CA LEU A 396 22.98 1.20 10.69
C LEU A 396 23.48 2.21 11.74
N GLY A 397 24.02 1.72 12.86
CA GLY A 397 24.63 2.55 13.89
C GLY A 397 25.83 3.35 13.38
N LEU A 398 26.72 2.70 12.61
CA LEU A 398 27.87 3.36 11.98
C LEU A 398 27.43 4.47 11.02
N TYR A 399 26.38 4.22 10.23
CA TYR A 399 25.78 5.23 9.36
C TYR A 399 25.30 6.46 10.15
N PHE A 400 24.53 6.27 11.24
CA PHE A 400 24.06 7.39 12.06
C PHE A 400 25.21 8.18 12.71
N ILE A 401 26.23 7.49 13.23
CA ILE A 401 27.43 8.13 13.80
C ILE A 401 28.17 8.94 12.73
N GLY A 402 28.30 8.40 11.52
CA GLY A 402 28.91 9.09 10.38
C GLY A 402 28.19 10.39 10.04
N MET A 403 26.85 10.38 10.02
CA MET A 403 26.04 11.58 9.78
C MET A 403 26.19 12.65 10.87
N LEU A 404 26.25 12.23 12.14
CA LEU A 404 26.54 13.16 13.25
C LEU A 404 27.93 13.79 13.11
N GLY A 405 28.94 12.97 12.81
CA GLY A 405 30.32 13.43 12.58
C GLY A 405 30.42 14.47 11.46
N LEU A 406 29.65 14.29 10.37
CA LEU A 406 29.56 15.24 9.27
C LEU A 406 29.03 16.61 9.72
N GLY A 407 27.97 16.63 10.54
CA GLY A 407 27.39 17.86 11.07
C GLY A 407 28.38 18.66 11.92
N PHE A 408 29.11 17.99 12.83
CA PHE A 408 30.13 18.63 13.64
C PHE A 408 31.33 19.11 12.82
N PHE A 409 31.71 18.38 11.77
CA PHE A 409 32.80 18.76 10.88
C PHE A 409 32.54 20.10 10.17
N PHE A 410 31.32 20.32 9.68
CA PHE A 410 30.94 21.55 8.97
C PHE A 410 30.49 22.68 9.89
N MET A 411 30.17 22.41 11.15
CA MET A 411 29.79 23.44 12.14
C MET A 411 30.83 24.57 12.24
N LYS A 412 32.13 24.26 12.09
CA LYS A 412 33.23 25.23 12.13
C LYS A 412 33.22 26.26 10.99
N ASN A 413 32.47 26.01 9.92
CA ASN A 413 32.39 26.88 8.74
C ASN A 413 31.26 27.93 8.86
N ASN A 414 30.46 27.91 9.93
CA ASN A 414 29.25 28.73 10.09
C ASN A 414 29.52 30.06 10.84
N ASN A 415 30.13 31.03 10.15
CA ASN A 415 30.49 32.32 10.76
C ASN A 415 29.39 33.39 10.66
N ASN A 416 28.53 33.33 9.65
CA ASN A 416 27.39 34.24 9.47
C ASN A 416 26.10 33.49 9.01
N THR A 417 24.97 34.18 8.81
CA THR A 417 23.70 33.54 8.38
C THR A 417 23.72 33.15 6.90
N GLU A 418 24.54 33.83 6.10
CA GLU A 418 24.78 33.49 4.70
C GLU A 418 25.60 32.19 4.58
N ASP A 419 26.62 32.00 5.42
CA ASP A 419 27.34 30.72 5.55
C ASP A 419 26.37 29.61 5.94
N TYR A 420 25.53 29.85 6.94
CA TYR A 420 24.63 28.82 7.47
C TYR A 420 23.52 28.41 6.50
N PHE A 421 22.91 29.35 5.77
CA PHE A 421 21.79 29.06 4.87
C PHE A 421 22.20 28.85 3.41
N LYS A 422 23.33 29.40 2.96
CA LYS A 422 23.77 29.36 1.55
C LYS A 422 25.15 28.73 1.36
N GLY A 423 25.86 28.36 2.43
CA GLY A 423 27.21 27.78 2.35
C GLY A 423 28.27 28.74 1.83
N GLY A 424 28.02 30.06 1.87
CA GLY A 424 28.93 31.09 1.42
C GLY A 424 29.44 30.92 -0.03
N GLY A 425 28.67 30.27 -0.90
CA GLY A 425 29.06 29.99 -2.29
C GLY A 425 30.19 28.96 -2.45
N ARG A 426 30.60 28.27 -1.38
CA ARG A 426 31.72 27.29 -1.39
C ARG A 426 31.34 25.94 -1.99
N ILE A 427 30.05 25.68 -2.16
CA ILE A 427 29.55 24.36 -2.59
C ILE A 427 29.66 24.25 -4.12
N PRO A 428 30.36 23.22 -4.64
CA PRO A 428 30.51 23.06 -6.09
C PRO A 428 29.18 22.69 -6.74
N TRP A 429 28.98 23.15 -7.98
CA TRP A 429 27.72 22.99 -8.72
C TRP A 429 27.24 21.54 -8.81
N TRP A 430 28.15 20.56 -8.91
CA TRP A 430 27.76 19.16 -9.03
C TRP A 430 27.20 18.61 -7.72
N ALA A 431 27.75 19.03 -6.57
CA ALA A 431 27.25 18.62 -5.25
C ALA A 431 25.86 19.23 -5.00
N VAL A 432 25.66 20.50 -5.39
CA VAL A 432 24.34 21.13 -5.38
C VAL A 432 23.35 20.37 -6.28
N GLY A 433 23.76 19.96 -7.49
CA GLY A 433 22.90 19.20 -8.39
C GLY A 433 22.46 17.84 -7.82
N VAL A 434 23.41 17.07 -7.27
CA VAL A 434 23.11 15.80 -6.58
C VAL A 434 22.22 16.01 -5.35
N SER A 435 22.44 17.10 -4.61
CA SER A 435 21.66 17.43 -3.43
C SER A 435 20.23 17.88 -3.75
N ILE A 436 20.01 18.62 -4.85
CA ILE A 436 18.66 18.89 -5.38
C ILE A 436 17.97 17.55 -5.67
N PHE A 437 18.67 16.64 -6.37
CA PHE A 437 18.14 15.33 -6.71
C PHE A 437 17.77 14.51 -5.46
N ALA A 438 18.68 14.37 -4.50
CA ALA A 438 18.46 13.60 -3.28
C ALA A 438 17.31 14.17 -2.43
N THR A 439 17.17 15.49 -2.37
CA THR A 439 16.05 16.15 -1.65
C THR A 439 14.70 15.82 -2.28
N MET A 440 14.65 15.68 -3.61
CA MET A 440 13.43 15.32 -4.34
C MET A 440 13.17 13.80 -4.30
N LEU A 441 14.23 13.00 -4.27
CA LEU A 441 14.17 11.54 -4.11
C LEU A 441 13.94 11.15 -2.64
N SER A 442 12.73 11.40 -2.15
CA SER A 442 12.34 11.07 -0.78
C SER A 442 12.26 9.55 -0.52
N ALA A 443 12.24 9.17 0.76
CA ALA A 443 12.03 7.77 1.14
C ALA A 443 10.69 7.19 0.68
N ILE A 444 9.70 8.06 0.42
CA ILE A 444 8.43 7.66 -0.18
C ILE A 444 8.67 7.10 -1.59
N THR A 445 9.40 7.84 -2.43
CA THR A 445 9.76 7.38 -3.77
C THR A 445 10.56 6.07 -3.72
N PHE A 446 11.47 5.97 -2.75
CA PHE A 446 12.32 4.80 -2.56
C PHE A 446 11.52 3.52 -2.25
N ILE A 447 10.41 3.63 -1.51
CA ILE A 447 9.57 2.50 -1.11
C ILE A 447 8.42 2.27 -2.11
N SER A 448 7.66 3.33 -2.41
CA SER A 448 6.40 3.22 -3.13
C SER A 448 6.57 3.05 -4.64
N ILE A 449 7.65 3.55 -5.28
CA ILE A 449 7.85 3.33 -6.74
C ILE A 449 8.14 1.85 -7.05
N PRO A 450 9.09 1.17 -6.38
CA PRO A 450 9.27 -0.26 -6.55
C PRO A 450 8.00 -1.04 -6.25
N ALA A 451 7.28 -0.72 -5.17
CA ALA A 451 6.04 -1.41 -4.81
C ALA A 451 4.93 -1.21 -5.86
N LYS A 452 4.72 0.02 -6.34
CA LYS A 452 3.72 0.31 -7.39
C LYS A 452 4.08 -0.36 -8.70
N THR A 453 5.35 -0.36 -9.09
CA THR A 453 5.81 -0.99 -10.33
C THR A 453 5.77 -2.53 -10.22
N TYR A 454 6.04 -3.10 -9.03
CA TYR A 454 5.80 -4.51 -8.72
C TYR A 454 4.33 -4.88 -8.93
N ALA A 455 3.42 -4.03 -8.43
CA ALA A 455 1.98 -4.21 -8.52
C ALA A 455 1.42 -4.07 -9.94
N THR A 456 1.97 -3.12 -10.71
CA THR A 456 1.37 -2.65 -11.97
C THR A 456 2.39 -2.65 -13.11
N ASP A 457 2.86 -1.48 -13.55
CA ASP A 457 3.66 -1.28 -14.74
C ASP A 457 4.44 0.06 -14.68
N TRP A 458 4.88 0.57 -15.83
CA TRP A 458 5.72 1.75 -15.96
C TRP A 458 4.95 3.03 -16.34
N ARG A 459 3.61 3.04 -16.35
CA ARG A 459 2.83 4.25 -16.71
C ARG A 459 3.19 5.49 -15.89
N MET A 460 3.58 5.29 -14.63
CA MET A 460 4.02 6.37 -13.74
C MET A 460 5.42 6.93 -14.06
N LEU A 461 6.22 6.27 -14.92
CA LEU A 461 7.58 6.71 -15.24
C LEU A 461 7.60 8.12 -15.81
N MET A 462 6.65 8.43 -16.70
CA MET A 462 6.57 9.74 -17.34
C MET A 462 6.36 10.88 -16.34
N PHE A 463 5.79 10.60 -15.16
CA PHE A 463 5.63 11.59 -14.08
C PHE A 463 6.99 12.11 -13.63
N ASN A 464 7.97 11.21 -13.48
CA ASN A 464 9.33 11.58 -13.07
C ASN A 464 10.13 12.16 -14.23
N MET A 465 9.84 11.77 -15.48
CA MET A 465 10.56 12.27 -16.66
C MET A 465 10.21 13.72 -17.02
N THR A 466 9.13 14.29 -16.48
CA THR A 466 8.77 15.69 -16.75
C THR A 466 9.82 16.69 -16.29
N ILE A 467 10.77 16.29 -15.41
CA ILE A 467 11.91 17.11 -15.05
C ILE A 467 12.75 17.55 -16.25
N ILE A 468 12.90 16.70 -17.27
CA ILE A 468 13.64 17.04 -18.50
C ILE A 468 12.99 18.22 -19.22
N LEU A 469 11.66 18.25 -19.23
CA LEU A 469 10.87 19.34 -19.84
C LEU A 469 10.88 20.59 -18.98
N ALA A 470 10.87 20.44 -17.66
CA ALA A 470 10.83 21.55 -16.72
C ALA A 470 12.18 22.28 -16.60
N VAL A 471 13.31 21.58 -16.70
CA VAL A 471 14.66 22.16 -16.52
C VAL A 471 14.92 23.39 -17.42
N PRO A 472 14.69 23.33 -18.75
CA PRO A 472 14.82 24.51 -19.61
C PRO A 472 13.91 25.67 -19.19
N ILE A 473 12.68 25.36 -18.76
CA ILE A 473 11.70 26.36 -18.32
C ILE A 473 12.20 27.05 -17.05
N ILE A 474 12.66 26.29 -16.06
CA ILE A 474 13.16 26.81 -14.78
C ILE A 474 14.39 27.69 -15.01
N ILE A 475 15.37 27.20 -15.76
CA ILE A 475 16.61 27.91 -16.04
C ILE A 475 16.33 29.21 -16.81
N HIS A 476 15.50 29.14 -17.85
CA HIS A 476 15.27 30.31 -18.68
C HIS A 476 14.40 31.36 -17.98
N PHE A 477 13.30 30.95 -17.35
CA PHE A 477 12.27 31.87 -16.88
C PHE A 477 12.33 32.22 -15.40
N PHE A 478 12.74 31.31 -14.53
CA PHE A 478 12.64 31.49 -13.08
C PHE A 478 13.98 31.82 -12.44
N LEU A 479 15.04 31.10 -12.83
CA LEU A 479 16.38 31.25 -12.27
C LEU A 479 16.90 32.72 -12.24
N PRO A 480 16.69 33.54 -13.28
CA PRO A 480 17.14 34.94 -13.27
C PRO A 480 16.54 35.76 -12.12
N PHE A 481 15.30 35.46 -11.70
CA PHE A 481 14.64 36.18 -10.60
C PHE A 481 15.21 35.77 -9.24
N PHE A 482 15.53 34.49 -9.04
CA PHE A 482 16.09 34.03 -7.76
C PHE A 482 17.50 34.56 -7.49
N LEU A 483 18.33 34.68 -8.53
CA LEU A 483 19.72 35.11 -8.37
C LEU A 483 19.92 36.62 -8.45
N ARG A 484 19.11 37.33 -9.25
CA ARG A 484 19.29 38.79 -9.45
C ARG A 484 19.06 39.60 -8.18
N PHE A 485 18.06 39.24 -7.37
CA PHE A 485 17.67 40.03 -6.20
C PHE A 485 18.47 39.68 -4.93
N LYS A 486 19.38 38.69 -4.97
CA LYS A 486 20.19 38.23 -3.82
C LYS A 486 19.38 38.05 -2.53
N LEU A 487 18.19 37.48 -2.67
CA LEU A 487 17.24 37.33 -1.57
C LEU A 487 17.77 36.34 -0.52
N ASP A 488 17.17 36.30 0.67
CA ASP A 488 17.40 35.23 1.64
C ASP A 488 16.44 34.06 1.43
N THR A 489 15.24 34.35 0.93
CA THR A 489 14.19 33.37 0.63
C THR A 489 13.54 33.67 -0.72
N ALA A 490 12.98 32.65 -1.37
CA ALA A 490 12.20 32.80 -2.59
C ALA A 490 11.02 33.77 -2.38
N TYR A 491 10.39 33.73 -1.21
CA TYR A 491 9.16 34.49 -0.92
C TYR A 491 9.38 36.01 -0.79
N GLN A 492 10.62 36.47 -0.57
CA GLN A 492 10.95 37.89 -0.64
C GLN A 492 10.65 38.48 -2.03
N TYR A 493 10.76 37.67 -3.10
CA TYR A 493 10.35 38.10 -4.44
C TYR A 493 8.87 38.45 -4.49
N LEU A 494 8.02 37.69 -3.79
CA LEU A 494 6.58 37.95 -3.74
C LEU A 494 6.25 39.25 -3.02
N GLU A 495 7.05 39.67 -2.03
CA GLU A 495 6.90 41.00 -1.41
C GLU A 495 7.31 42.13 -2.37
N ILE A 496 8.43 41.97 -3.07
CA ILE A 496 8.87 42.91 -4.11
C ILE A 496 7.78 43.03 -5.19
N ARG A 497 7.20 41.91 -5.62
CA ARG A 497 6.22 41.85 -6.70
C ARG A 497 4.82 42.30 -6.30
N PHE A 498 4.36 41.92 -5.11
CA PHE A 498 3.02 42.20 -4.63
C PHE A 498 3.09 43.04 -3.36
N ASN A 499 3.11 42.42 -2.19
CA ASN A 499 3.23 43.07 -0.90
C ASN A 499 3.63 42.06 0.19
N ARG A 500 3.90 42.59 1.38
CA ARG A 500 4.34 41.81 2.53
C ARG A 500 3.33 40.76 3.03
N PRO A 501 2.00 41.02 3.07
CA PRO A 501 1.01 39.99 3.37
C PRO A 501 1.12 38.74 2.50
N ILE A 502 1.32 38.88 1.18
CA ILE A 502 1.48 37.72 0.29
C ILE A 502 2.74 36.92 0.63
N ARG A 503 3.86 37.58 0.94
CA ARG A 503 5.07 36.91 1.42
C ARG A 503 4.76 36.10 2.68
N TRP A 504 4.14 36.69 3.70
CA TRP A 504 3.82 36.00 4.94
C TRP A 504 2.87 34.81 4.77
N VAL A 505 1.83 34.96 3.96
CA VAL A 505 0.91 33.85 3.65
C VAL A 505 1.64 32.72 2.94
N ALA A 506 2.46 33.03 1.92
CA ALA A 506 3.26 32.04 1.21
C ALA A 506 4.24 31.31 2.14
N SER A 507 4.98 32.07 2.97
CA SER A 507 5.92 31.55 3.97
C SER A 507 5.23 30.67 5.03
N ALA A 508 4.02 31.04 5.47
CA ALA A 508 3.22 30.26 6.42
C ALA A 508 2.71 28.95 5.81
N PHE A 509 2.18 28.99 4.58
CA PHE A 509 1.71 27.80 3.85
C PHE A 509 2.86 26.82 3.62
N PHE A 510 4.03 27.33 3.21
CA PHE A 510 5.23 26.54 3.08
C PHE A 510 5.65 25.88 4.40
N THR A 511 5.67 26.66 5.50
CA THR A 511 6.08 26.16 6.82
C THR A 511 5.14 25.05 7.31
N LEU A 512 3.83 25.26 7.18
CA LEU A 512 2.82 24.26 7.55
C LEU A 512 2.99 22.98 6.73
N PHE A 513 3.13 23.12 5.41
CA PHE A 513 3.36 21.98 4.52
C PHE A 513 4.63 21.20 4.92
N MET A 514 5.72 21.90 5.24
CA MET A 514 6.98 21.24 5.62
C MET A 514 6.90 20.49 6.94
N ILE A 515 6.16 20.98 7.94
CA ILE A 515 5.93 20.23 9.18
C ILE A 515 5.21 18.91 8.89
N SER A 516 4.16 18.94 8.06
CA SER A 516 3.44 17.74 7.65
C SER A 516 4.32 16.77 6.86
N ARG A 517 5.14 17.29 5.94
CA ARG A 517 6.09 16.48 5.14
C ARG A 517 7.14 15.81 6.03
N ILE A 518 7.68 16.52 7.02
CA ILE A 518 8.62 15.96 8.01
C ILE A 518 7.98 14.76 8.73
N ALA A 519 6.73 14.89 9.18
CA ALA A 519 6.04 13.85 9.92
C ALA A 519 5.95 12.54 9.14
N ILE A 520 5.55 12.62 7.86
CA ILE A 520 5.36 11.45 7.00
C ILE A 520 6.69 10.82 6.58
N VAL A 521 7.69 11.65 6.29
CA VAL A 521 9.04 11.19 5.95
C VAL A 521 9.70 10.47 7.13
N LEU A 522 9.38 10.85 8.37
CA LEU A 522 9.81 10.11 9.56
C LEU A 522 9.01 8.82 9.76
N PHE A 523 7.70 8.87 9.52
CA PHE A 523 6.78 7.77 9.80
C PHE A 523 6.95 6.58 8.84
N LEU A 524 6.90 6.79 7.51
CA LEU A 524 6.83 5.70 6.53
C LEU A 524 8.04 4.74 6.56
N PRO A 525 9.30 5.21 6.58
CA PRO A 525 10.47 4.35 6.72
C PRO A 525 10.50 3.59 8.05
N SER A 526 10.02 4.23 9.12
CA SER A 526 9.99 3.65 10.47
C SER A 526 8.93 2.55 10.56
N LEU A 527 7.78 2.75 9.91
CA LEU A 527 6.75 1.73 9.74
C LEU A 527 7.28 0.56 8.90
N ALA A 528 7.93 0.84 7.77
CA ALA A 528 8.52 -0.19 6.93
C ALA A 528 9.52 -1.05 7.72
N LEU A 529 10.43 -0.42 8.48
CA LEU A 529 11.38 -1.13 9.34
C LEU A 529 10.65 -1.97 10.40
N ASN A 530 9.63 -1.42 11.06
CA ASN A 530 8.85 -2.14 12.06
C ASN A 530 8.15 -3.39 11.49
N ILE A 531 7.50 -3.28 10.33
CA ILE A 531 6.78 -4.38 9.68
C ILE A 531 7.72 -5.55 9.34
N VAL A 532 8.95 -5.25 8.93
CA VAL A 532 9.87 -6.27 8.39
C VAL A 532 10.89 -6.79 9.41
N THR A 533 11.19 -6.03 10.47
CA THR A 533 12.16 -6.43 11.52
C THR A 533 11.57 -6.58 12.91
N GLY A 534 10.36 -6.05 13.16
CA GLY A 534 9.77 -5.92 14.49
C GLY A 534 10.38 -4.78 15.32
N PHE A 535 11.34 -4.00 14.80
CA PHE A 535 11.94 -2.88 15.53
C PHE A 535 10.87 -1.84 15.87
N ASN A 536 10.85 -1.36 17.12
CA ASN A 536 9.81 -0.46 17.59
C ASN A 536 9.79 0.84 16.77
N ILE A 537 8.63 1.15 16.19
CA ILE A 537 8.43 2.30 15.31
C ILE A 537 8.77 3.64 15.99
N TYR A 538 8.48 3.79 17.28
CA TYR A 538 8.75 5.02 18.03
C TYR A 538 10.25 5.26 18.19
N TYR A 539 11.03 4.22 18.48
CA TYR A 539 12.49 4.36 18.55
C TYR A 539 13.10 4.70 17.18
N ALA A 540 12.57 4.14 16.09
CA ALA A 540 13.05 4.46 14.75
C ALA A 540 12.80 5.94 14.40
N ILE A 541 11.59 6.44 14.69
CA ILE A 541 11.24 7.86 14.52
C ILE A 541 12.17 8.75 15.35
N LEU A 542 12.34 8.44 16.64
CA LEU A 542 13.14 9.26 17.55
C LEU A 542 14.62 9.30 17.18
N ILE A 543 15.23 8.16 16.87
CA ILE A 543 16.65 8.08 16.50
C ILE A 543 16.90 8.86 15.21
N MET A 544 16.10 8.59 14.17
CA MET A 544 16.23 9.26 12.88
C MET A 544 16.04 10.77 13.02
N SER A 545 15.02 11.20 13.77
CA SER A 545 14.75 12.62 13.99
C SER A 545 15.88 13.30 14.77
N LEU A 546 16.28 12.73 15.91
CA LEU A 546 17.30 13.30 16.78
C LEU A 546 18.63 13.50 16.03
N VAL A 547 19.09 12.45 15.34
CA VAL A 547 20.31 12.52 14.53
C VAL A 547 20.19 13.63 13.49
N THR A 548 19.06 13.68 12.78
CA THR A 548 18.86 14.65 11.69
C THR A 548 18.79 16.09 12.18
N ILE A 549 18.06 16.34 13.26
CA ILE A 549 17.98 17.67 13.87
C ILE A 549 19.38 18.12 14.28
N ILE A 550 20.16 17.27 14.96
CA ILE A 550 21.51 17.63 15.43
C ILE A 550 22.43 17.99 14.27
N TYR A 551 22.60 17.11 13.27
CA TYR A 551 23.59 17.36 12.22
C TYR A 551 23.17 18.52 11.31
N SER A 552 21.88 18.64 10.98
CA SER A 552 21.38 19.68 10.08
C SER A 552 21.42 21.07 10.73
N THR A 553 21.02 21.18 12.00
CA THR A 553 21.00 22.47 12.70
C THR A 553 22.39 22.93 13.15
N SER A 554 23.32 22.00 13.40
CA SER A 554 24.71 22.33 13.75
C SER A 554 25.54 22.70 12.53
N GLY A 555 25.43 21.90 11.45
CA GLY A 555 26.28 22.00 10.28
C GLY A 555 25.80 22.99 9.20
N GLY A 556 24.50 23.35 9.18
CA GLY A 556 23.97 24.28 8.17
C GLY A 556 23.96 23.70 6.76
N MET A 557 23.84 24.58 5.76
CA MET A 557 23.63 24.20 4.35
C MET A 557 24.73 23.30 3.79
N GLU A 558 26.00 23.49 4.20
CA GLU A 558 27.10 22.62 3.76
C GLU A 558 26.92 21.18 4.24
N ALA A 559 26.56 20.97 5.51
CA ALA A 559 26.32 19.63 6.04
C ALA A 559 25.11 18.96 5.38
N VAL A 560 24.05 19.74 5.09
CA VAL A 560 22.89 19.25 4.36
C VAL A 560 23.29 18.77 2.96
N VAL A 561 23.98 19.61 2.17
CA VAL A 561 24.34 19.27 0.79
C VAL A 561 25.33 18.10 0.72
N TRP A 562 26.38 18.09 1.56
CA TRP A 562 27.32 16.97 1.56
C TRP A 562 26.73 15.69 2.15
N GLY A 563 25.82 15.82 3.12
CA GLY A 563 25.03 14.71 3.63
C GLY A 563 24.22 14.07 2.52
N ASP A 564 23.49 14.88 1.75
CA ASP A 564 22.71 14.43 0.60
C ASP A 564 23.56 13.73 -0.46
N VAL A 565 24.78 14.21 -0.73
CA VAL A 565 25.69 13.56 -1.69
C VAL A 565 26.05 12.15 -1.22
N ILE A 566 26.46 12.00 0.04
CA ILE A 566 26.81 10.70 0.63
C ILE A 566 25.59 9.78 0.61
N GLN A 567 24.44 10.27 1.06
CA GLN A 567 23.18 9.56 1.11
C GLN A 567 22.71 9.12 -0.27
N GLY A 568 22.85 9.99 -1.29
CA GLY A 568 22.53 9.68 -2.68
C GLY A 568 23.37 8.54 -3.26
N PHE A 569 24.67 8.48 -2.94
CA PHE A 569 25.51 7.36 -3.37
C PHE A 569 25.16 6.05 -2.68
N ILE A 570 24.92 6.08 -1.36
CA ILE A 570 24.47 4.90 -0.59
C ILE A 570 23.17 4.36 -1.18
N LEU A 571 22.24 5.26 -1.50
CA LEU A 571 20.94 4.97 -2.08
C LEU A 571 21.05 4.32 -3.47
N VAL A 572 21.75 4.94 -4.41
CA VAL A 572 21.88 4.41 -5.78
C VAL A 572 22.67 3.10 -5.78
N GLY A 573 23.78 3.03 -5.06
CA GLY A 573 24.58 1.81 -4.95
C GLY A 573 23.78 0.68 -4.33
N GLY A 574 22.97 0.99 -3.33
CA GLY A 574 22.07 0.04 -2.70
C GLY A 574 20.99 -0.51 -3.64
N ALA A 575 20.33 0.38 -4.38
CA ALA A 575 19.35 0.00 -5.39
C ALA A 575 19.96 -0.90 -6.48
N ILE A 576 21.16 -0.59 -6.97
CA ILE A 576 21.86 -1.45 -7.94
C ILE A 576 22.14 -2.83 -7.35
N ALA A 577 22.66 -2.89 -6.12
CA ALA A 577 22.96 -4.17 -5.47
C ALA A 577 21.72 -5.04 -5.28
N ALA A 578 20.59 -4.43 -4.87
CA ALA A 578 19.32 -5.14 -4.73
C ALA A 578 18.83 -5.68 -6.09
N LEU A 579 18.90 -4.87 -7.16
CA LEU A 579 18.51 -5.31 -8.50
C LEU A 579 19.37 -6.48 -9.00
N VAL A 580 20.68 -6.43 -8.77
CA VAL A 580 21.58 -7.54 -9.12
C VAL A 580 21.18 -8.82 -8.39
N VAL A 581 20.94 -8.76 -7.07
CA VAL A 581 20.51 -9.93 -6.29
C VAL A 581 19.18 -10.47 -6.79
N MET A 582 18.19 -9.62 -7.10
CA MET A 582 16.92 -10.04 -7.69
C MET A 582 17.13 -10.82 -8.99
N ILE A 583 17.88 -10.25 -9.94
CA ILE A 583 18.11 -10.87 -11.26
C ILE A 583 18.88 -12.18 -11.14
N THR A 584 19.90 -12.23 -10.29
CA THR A 584 20.69 -13.46 -10.07
C THR A 584 19.93 -14.53 -9.28
N GLY A 585 18.88 -14.15 -8.55
CA GLY A 585 18.02 -15.07 -7.80
C GLY A 585 16.88 -15.68 -8.60
N ILE A 586 16.69 -15.28 -9.85
CA ILE A 586 15.72 -15.86 -10.79
C ILE A 586 16.34 -17.09 -11.44
N GLU A 587 15.60 -18.20 -11.50
CA GLU A 587 16.00 -19.36 -12.29
C GLU A 587 16.05 -18.98 -13.78
N GLY A 588 17.19 -19.15 -14.45
CA GLY A 588 17.41 -18.64 -15.82
C GLY A 588 17.94 -17.20 -15.90
N GLY A 589 18.06 -16.50 -14.77
CA GLY A 589 18.74 -15.20 -14.65
C GLY A 589 18.10 -14.08 -15.47
N ILE A 590 18.93 -13.29 -16.17
CA ILE A 590 18.46 -12.11 -16.92
C ILE A 590 17.60 -12.45 -18.15
N GLY A 591 17.78 -13.64 -18.73
CA GLY A 591 16.96 -14.10 -19.87
C GLY A 591 15.51 -14.29 -19.45
N GLU A 592 15.31 -15.08 -18.40
CA GLU A 592 14.00 -15.32 -17.82
C GLU A 592 13.37 -14.03 -17.27
N PHE A 593 14.15 -13.16 -16.63
CA PHE A 593 13.68 -11.84 -16.22
C PHE A 593 12.98 -11.09 -17.36
N TRP A 594 13.59 -11.05 -18.56
CA TRP A 594 13.03 -10.32 -19.69
C TRP A 594 11.80 -11.01 -20.29
N GLU A 595 11.82 -12.34 -20.41
CA GLU A 595 10.71 -13.12 -20.93
C GLU A 595 9.46 -13.01 -20.04
N THR A 596 9.63 -13.27 -18.73
CA THR A 596 8.58 -13.14 -17.73
C THR A 596 8.00 -11.71 -17.70
N THR A 597 8.84 -10.68 -17.61
CA THR A 597 8.33 -9.31 -17.44
C THR A 597 7.66 -8.75 -18.69
N LYS A 598 8.11 -9.17 -19.88
CA LYS A 598 7.47 -8.84 -21.15
C LYS A 598 6.11 -9.54 -21.31
N SER A 599 6.00 -10.82 -20.96
CA SER A 599 4.71 -11.54 -21.06
C SER A 599 3.62 -10.98 -20.15
N PHE A 600 4.00 -10.33 -19.05
CA PHE A 600 3.10 -9.63 -18.13
C PHE A 600 2.96 -8.12 -18.40
N ASN A 601 3.48 -7.62 -19.53
CA ASN A 601 3.42 -6.20 -19.92
C ASN A 601 3.94 -5.23 -18.85
N LYS A 602 4.94 -5.64 -18.06
CA LYS A 602 5.46 -4.85 -16.93
C LYS A 602 6.09 -3.52 -17.36
N PHE A 603 6.49 -3.40 -18.62
CA PHE A 603 7.11 -2.19 -19.19
C PHE A 603 6.13 -1.25 -19.88
N ASP A 604 4.82 -1.52 -19.84
CA ASP A 604 3.80 -0.63 -20.42
C ASP A 604 3.91 0.76 -19.77
N THR A 605 4.24 1.75 -20.61
CA THR A 605 4.55 3.11 -20.16
C THR A 605 3.59 4.15 -20.73
N PHE A 606 3.12 3.94 -21.97
CA PHE A 606 2.32 4.92 -22.71
C PHE A 606 0.87 4.44 -22.86
N ASP A 607 -0.02 5.01 -22.05
CA ASP A 607 -1.46 4.77 -22.12
C ASP A 607 -2.17 6.05 -22.59
N PHE A 608 -2.59 6.10 -23.86
CA PHE A 608 -3.18 7.29 -24.48
C PHE A 608 -4.71 7.40 -24.34
N ARG A 609 -5.35 6.58 -23.49
CA ARG A 609 -6.78 6.67 -23.24
C ARG A 609 -7.16 8.04 -22.67
N PHE A 610 -8.34 8.54 -23.05
CA PHE A 610 -8.91 9.77 -22.51
C PHE A 610 -9.72 9.46 -21.23
N ASP A 611 -9.00 9.20 -20.14
CA ASP A 611 -9.58 8.95 -18.81
C ASP A 611 -8.76 9.71 -17.75
N PHE A 612 -9.36 10.77 -17.19
CA PHE A 612 -8.69 11.62 -16.20
C PHE A 612 -8.76 11.09 -14.76
N SER A 613 -9.43 9.96 -14.53
CA SER A 613 -9.47 9.28 -13.22
C SER A 613 -8.26 8.36 -13.00
N GLN A 614 -7.63 7.90 -14.09
CA GLN A 614 -6.55 6.93 -14.09
C GLN A 614 -5.19 7.57 -14.42
N PRO A 615 -4.06 6.93 -14.06
CA PRO A 615 -2.71 7.42 -14.39
C PRO A 615 -2.36 7.16 -15.88
N VAL A 616 -3.17 7.68 -16.79
CA VAL A 616 -2.90 7.67 -18.24
C VAL A 616 -1.87 8.72 -18.62
N PHE A 617 -1.33 8.65 -19.85
CA PHE A 617 -0.25 9.50 -20.35
C PHE A 617 -0.48 11.00 -20.09
N TRP A 618 -1.66 11.53 -20.44
CA TRP A 618 -1.99 12.94 -20.28
C TRP A 618 -2.05 13.37 -18.81
N VAL A 619 -2.66 12.54 -17.95
CA VAL A 619 -2.76 12.76 -16.50
C VAL A 619 -1.36 12.82 -15.88
N VAL A 620 -0.53 11.84 -16.23
CA VAL A 620 0.83 11.70 -15.71
C VAL A 620 1.74 12.83 -16.18
N VAL A 621 1.70 13.21 -17.45
CA VAL A 621 2.55 14.28 -18.01
C VAL A 621 2.12 15.66 -17.52
N PHE A 622 0.82 16.00 -17.55
CA PHE A 622 0.37 17.31 -17.10
C PHE A 622 0.45 17.46 -15.58
N GLY A 623 0.07 16.41 -14.84
CA GLY A 623 0.22 16.36 -13.38
C GLY A 623 1.68 16.42 -12.94
N GLY A 624 2.56 15.66 -13.61
CA GLY A 624 4.00 15.63 -13.36
C GLY A 624 4.68 16.96 -13.67
N LEU A 625 4.36 17.59 -14.81
CA LEU A 625 4.92 18.89 -15.19
C LEU A 625 4.50 19.99 -14.20
N ALA A 626 3.22 20.02 -13.81
CA ALA A 626 2.74 20.96 -12.80
C ALA A 626 3.43 20.74 -11.45
N ASN A 627 3.51 19.50 -10.97
CA ASN A 627 4.22 19.16 -9.73
C ASN A 627 5.68 19.59 -9.79
N THR A 628 6.37 19.28 -10.89
CA THR A 628 7.77 19.65 -11.08
C THR A 628 7.94 21.17 -11.06
N LEU A 629 7.09 21.92 -11.76
CA LEU A 629 7.16 23.38 -11.73
C LEU A 629 6.91 23.92 -10.32
N ILE A 630 5.91 23.42 -9.59
CA ILE A 630 5.63 23.83 -8.22
C ILE A 630 6.86 23.59 -7.33
N SER A 631 7.40 22.36 -7.34
CA SER A 631 8.54 21.99 -6.50
C SER A 631 9.81 22.78 -6.82
N TYR A 632 10.08 23.07 -8.10
CA TYR A 632 11.34 23.71 -8.47
C TYR A 632 11.28 25.24 -8.49
N THR A 633 10.08 25.83 -8.40
CA THR A 633 9.91 27.30 -8.46
C THR A 633 9.39 27.90 -7.16
N SER A 634 8.76 27.12 -6.29
CA SER A 634 8.17 27.63 -5.06
C SER A 634 8.67 26.95 -3.79
N ASP A 635 9.22 25.73 -3.86
CA ASP A 635 9.76 25.04 -2.70
C ASP A 635 11.11 25.66 -2.30
N GLN A 636 11.14 26.29 -1.11
CA GLN A 636 12.36 26.90 -0.60
C GLN A 636 13.50 25.88 -0.46
N SER A 637 13.23 24.59 -0.22
CA SER A 637 14.30 23.58 -0.14
C SER A 637 15.05 23.38 -1.46
N VAL A 638 14.37 23.58 -2.59
CA VAL A 638 15.01 23.55 -3.89
C VAL A 638 15.60 24.92 -4.23
N VAL A 639 14.82 25.99 -4.08
CA VAL A 639 15.27 27.34 -4.46
C VAL A 639 16.49 27.80 -3.63
N GLN A 640 16.58 27.41 -2.36
CA GLN A 640 17.74 27.73 -1.51
C GLN A 640 19.06 27.16 -2.07
N ARG A 641 19.01 25.99 -2.71
CA ARG A 641 20.17 25.38 -3.38
C ARG A 641 20.63 26.17 -4.59
N TYR A 642 19.71 26.83 -5.29
CA TYR A 642 20.07 27.72 -6.39
C TYR A 642 20.99 28.84 -5.91
N MET A 643 20.72 29.32 -4.70
CA MET A 643 21.41 30.43 -4.05
C MET A 643 22.72 30.02 -3.34
N SER A 644 23.06 28.73 -3.32
CA SER A 644 24.30 28.20 -2.72
C SER A 644 25.46 28.09 -3.69
N THR A 645 25.26 28.44 -4.96
CA THR A 645 26.27 28.39 -6.01
C THR A 645 26.84 29.77 -6.33
N VAL A 646 28.04 29.82 -6.91
CA VAL A 646 28.78 31.08 -7.15
C VAL A 646 28.16 32.01 -8.20
N ASN A 647 27.43 31.47 -9.19
CA ASN A 647 26.83 32.25 -10.28
C ASN A 647 25.74 31.46 -11.03
N GLU A 648 24.96 32.17 -11.85
CA GLU A 648 23.84 31.61 -12.62
C GLU A 648 24.25 30.45 -13.55
N LYS A 649 25.43 30.51 -14.17
CA LYS A 649 25.92 29.41 -15.01
C LYS A 649 26.19 28.15 -14.19
N ALA A 650 26.77 28.29 -13.00
CA ALA A 650 26.99 27.19 -12.08
C ALA A 650 25.65 26.61 -11.60
N THR A 651 24.68 27.47 -11.27
CA THR A 651 23.33 27.03 -10.88
C THR A 651 22.62 26.27 -12.00
N ALA A 652 22.67 26.78 -13.23
CA ALA A 652 22.09 26.14 -14.39
C ALA A 652 22.70 24.74 -14.61
N LYS A 653 24.02 24.59 -14.43
CA LYS A 653 24.69 23.27 -14.46
C LYS A 653 24.18 22.33 -13.35
N SER A 654 23.93 22.83 -12.14
CA SER A 654 23.34 22.03 -11.06
C SER A 654 21.94 21.52 -11.40
N ILE A 655 21.10 22.40 -11.96
CA ILE A 655 19.72 22.05 -12.35
C ILE A 655 19.72 21.03 -13.51
N TRP A 656 20.62 21.20 -14.50
CA TRP A 656 20.81 20.21 -15.56
C TRP A 656 21.30 18.87 -15.04
N LEU A 657 22.30 18.87 -14.15
CA LEU A 657 22.81 17.62 -13.56
C LEU A 657 21.70 16.88 -12.84
N ASN A 658 20.89 17.57 -12.04
CA ASN A 658 19.73 16.99 -11.39
C ASN A 658 18.81 16.33 -12.42
N GLY A 659 18.37 17.06 -13.46
CA GLY A 659 17.48 16.50 -14.48
C GLY A 659 18.07 15.29 -15.20
N ILE A 660 19.36 15.31 -15.53
CA ILE A 660 20.05 14.20 -16.20
C ILE A 660 20.18 12.99 -15.27
N VAL A 661 20.52 13.17 -13.99
CA VAL A 661 20.66 12.09 -12.99
C VAL A 661 19.29 11.49 -12.63
N SER A 662 18.23 12.30 -12.60
CA SER A 662 16.87 11.82 -12.33
C SER A 662 16.41 10.73 -13.30
N VAL A 663 16.87 10.76 -14.56
CA VAL A 663 16.46 9.79 -15.59
C VAL A 663 16.93 8.36 -15.29
N PRO A 664 18.25 8.06 -15.27
CA PRO A 664 18.73 6.70 -15.02
C PRO A 664 18.35 6.20 -13.63
N VAL A 665 18.30 7.08 -12.61
CA VAL A 665 17.90 6.65 -11.27
C VAL A 665 16.41 6.31 -11.22
N SER A 666 15.54 7.10 -11.87
CA SER A 666 14.12 6.71 -11.96
C SER A 666 13.96 5.36 -12.64
N ILE A 667 14.62 5.15 -13.78
CA ILE A 667 14.60 3.86 -14.49
C ILE A 667 15.04 2.72 -13.55
N LEU A 668 16.10 2.92 -12.77
CA LEU A 668 16.55 1.94 -11.77
C LEU A 668 15.46 1.59 -10.73
N PHE A 669 14.73 2.57 -10.21
CA PHE A 669 13.64 2.32 -9.25
C PHE A 669 12.44 1.58 -9.86
N PHE A 670 12.10 1.84 -11.12
CA PHE A 670 11.08 1.08 -11.84
C PHE A 670 11.57 -0.35 -12.16
N LEU A 671 12.86 -0.50 -12.50
CA LEU A 671 13.49 -1.81 -12.65
C LEU A 671 13.49 -2.61 -11.36
N LEU A 672 13.66 -1.97 -10.19
CA LEU A 672 13.53 -2.66 -8.90
C LEU A 672 12.15 -3.28 -8.70
N GLY A 673 11.06 -2.55 -9.00
CA GLY A 673 9.72 -3.12 -8.90
C GLY A 673 9.46 -4.24 -9.89
N THR A 674 9.97 -4.08 -11.11
CA THR A 674 9.91 -5.12 -12.16
C THR A 674 10.74 -6.36 -11.77
N GLY A 675 11.89 -6.13 -11.13
CA GLY A 675 12.78 -7.15 -10.57
C GLY A 675 12.13 -7.92 -9.43
N LEU A 676 11.47 -7.23 -8.50
CA LEU A 676 10.67 -7.86 -7.45
C LEU A 676 9.57 -8.75 -8.03
N PHE A 677 8.91 -8.30 -9.10
CA PHE A 677 7.85 -9.06 -9.75
C PHE A 677 8.40 -10.36 -10.33
N ALA A 678 9.46 -10.27 -11.13
CA ALA A 678 10.09 -11.43 -11.74
C ALA A 678 10.68 -12.39 -10.67
N PHE A 679 11.34 -11.85 -9.65
CA PHE A 679 11.91 -12.63 -8.56
C PHE A 679 10.85 -13.43 -7.81
N TYR A 680 9.74 -12.80 -7.39
CA TYR A 680 8.68 -13.49 -6.65
C TYR A 680 7.77 -14.34 -7.54
N LYS A 681 7.78 -14.13 -8.86
CA LYS A 681 7.17 -15.09 -9.79
C LYS A 681 7.99 -16.38 -9.86
N SER A 682 9.32 -16.27 -9.89
CA SER A 682 10.24 -17.42 -9.88
C SER A 682 10.36 -18.08 -8.50
N ASN A 683 10.11 -17.33 -7.41
CA ASN A 683 10.29 -17.78 -6.02
C ASN A 683 9.07 -17.41 -5.14
N PRO A 684 7.84 -17.89 -5.45
CA PRO A 684 6.62 -17.44 -4.77
C PRO A 684 6.60 -17.73 -3.26
N GLU A 685 7.22 -18.82 -2.81
CA GLU A 685 7.31 -19.22 -1.40
C GLU A 685 8.17 -18.29 -0.52
N GLN A 686 8.98 -17.44 -1.16
CA GLN A 686 9.86 -16.48 -0.48
C GLN A 686 9.19 -15.14 -0.19
N MET A 687 7.94 -14.94 -0.61
CA MET A 687 7.17 -13.73 -0.33
C MET A 687 6.51 -13.79 1.05
N SER A 688 6.55 -12.69 1.81
CA SER A 688 5.72 -12.54 3.01
C SER A 688 4.24 -12.43 2.63
N ILE A 689 3.38 -13.27 3.21
CA ILE A 689 1.93 -13.23 2.91
C ILE A 689 1.11 -12.39 3.89
N THR A 690 1.71 -11.96 5.00
CA THR A 690 1.02 -11.27 6.11
C THR A 690 1.25 -9.78 6.14
N ASP A 691 2.02 -9.28 5.18
CA ASP A 691 2.32 -7.86 5.10
C ASP A 691 1.05 -7.05 4.80
N PRO A 692 0.78 -5.97 5.56
CA PRO A 692 -0.52 -5.28 5.53
C PRO A 692 -0.72 -4.41 4.28
N ASN A 693 0.37 -4.01 3.61
CA ASN A 693 0.33 -3.18 2.42
C ASN A 693 1.40 -3.62 1.43
N ILE A 694 1.22 -3.22 0.18
CA ILE A 694 2.16 -3.57 -0.90
C ILE A 694 3.49 -2.83 -0.78
N ASP A 695 3.52 -1.67 -0.11
CA ASP A 695 4.70 -0.85 0.06
C ASP A 695 5.81 -1.55 0.86
N SER A 696 5.47 -2.56 1.67
CA SER A 696 6.48 -3.34 2.41
C SER A 696 7.25 -4.34 1.54
N ILE A 697 6.83 -4.62 0.30
CA ILE A 697 7.43 -5.68 -0.54
C ILE A 697 8.93 -5.48 -0.76
N PHE A 698 9.36 -4.23 -0.98
CA PHE A 698 10.77 -3.92 -1.19
C PHE A 698 11.57 -3.96 0.12
N PRO A 699 11.18 -3.27 1.21
CA PRO A 699 11.80 -3.46 2.53
C PRO A 699 11.87 -4.93 2.98
N GLN A 700 10.84 -5.72 2.70
CA GLN A 700 10.79 -7.14 3.05
C GLN A 700 11.80 -7.94 2.24
N PHE A 701 11.96 -7.67 0.95
CA PHE A 701 13.05 -8.24 0.15
C PHE A 701 14.42 -7.88 0.74
N LEU A 702 14.64 -6.60 1.11
CA LEU A 702 15.91 -6.13 1.67
C LEU A 702 16.30 -6.84 2.97
N VAL A 703 15.35 -7.21 3.81
CA VAL A 703 15.63 -7.93 5.07
C VAL A 703 15.69 -9.44 4.88
N SER A 704 14.87 -9.99 3.99
CA SER A 704 14.70 -11.44 3.89
C SER A 704 15.62 -12.12 2.88
N GLN A 705 16.01 -11.42 1.81
CA GLN A 705 16.76 -11.97 0.68
C GLN A 705 18.19 -11.45 0.56
N MET A 706 18.49 -10.29 1.14
CA MET A 706 19.85 -9.72 1.03
C MET A 706 20.81 -10.36 2.05
N PRO A 707 22.10 -10.49 1.69
CA PRO A 707 23.13 -10.92 2.63
C PRO A 707 23.21 -10.04 3.88
N VAL A 708 23.58 -10.63 5.02
CA VAL A 708 23.83 -9.90 6.26
C VAL A 708 24.95 -8.87 6.05
N GLY A 709 24.84 -7.70 6.70
CA GLY A 709 25.67 -6.53 6.48
C GLY A 709 25.15 -5.66 5.33
N LEU A 710 24.93 -6.26 4.15
CA LEU A 710 24.39 -5.55 2.99
C LEU A 710 22.92 -5.17 3.21
N SER A 711 22.12 -6.05 3.82
CA SER A 711 20.77 -5.71 4.29
C SER A 711 20.77 -4.48 5.21
N GLY A 712 21.69 -4.41 6.17
CA GLY A 712 21.87 -3.25 7.06
C GLY A 712 22.20 -1.96 6.31
N LEU A 713 23.08 -2.03 5.30
CA LEU A 713 23.42 -0.90 4.45
C LEU A 713 22.22 -0.42 3.60
N LEU A 714 21.40 -1.36 3.11
CA LEU A 714 20.22 -1.04 2.30
C LEU A 714 19.10 -0.45 3.14
N ILE A 715 18.88 -0.94 4.36
CA ILE A 715 18.00 -0.27 5.30
C ILE A 715 18.54 1.12 5.64
N ALA A 716 19.85 1.27 5.87
CA ALA A 716 20.46 2.59 6.05
C ALA A 716 20.24 3.51 4.83
N SER A 717 20.12 2.97 3.62
CA SER A 717 19.80 3.73 2.42
C SER A 717 18.35 4.28 2.40
N ILE A 718 17.40 3.57 2.99
CA ILE A 718 16.03 4.07 3.21
C ILE A 718 16.06 5.25 4.20
N PHE A 719 16.78 5.09 5.33
CA PHE A 719 16.97 6.17 6.29
C PHE A 719 17.72 7.35 5.68
N ALA A 720 18.70 7.10 4.81
CA ALA A 720 19.42 8.12 4.06
C ALA A 720 18.49 8.98 3.19
N ALA A 721 17.61 8.35 2.42
CA ALA A 721 16.59 9.05 1.63
C ALA A 721 15.68 9.93 2.52
N ALA A 722 15.27 9.41 3.68
CA ALA A 722 14.40 10.12 4.61
C ALA A 722 15.10 11.32 5.26
N MET A 723 16.32 11.09 5.74
CA MET A 723 17.12 12.09 6.45
C MET A 723 17.57 13.23 5.54
N SER A 724 17.81 12.98 4.25
CA SER A 724 18.09 14.00 3.23
C SER A 724 16.91 14.97 3.06
N THR A 725 15.70 14.42 2.95
CA THR A 725 14.47 15.22 2.85
C THR A 725 14.21 15.99 4.16
N LEU A 726 14.38 15.32 5.31
CA LEU A 726 14.15 15.90 6.63
C LEU A 726 15.09 17.08 6.93
N SER A 727 16.40 16.91 6.70
CA SER A 727 17.39 17.96 6.95
C SER A 727 17.16 19.20 6.07
N SER A 728 16.80 18.97 4.80
CA SER A 728 16.43 20.02 3.85
C SER A 728 15.21 20.80 4.32
N ASN A 729 14.14 20.11 4.73
CA ASN A 729 12.92 20.76 5.23
C ASN A 729 13.21 21.60 6.48
N ILE A 730 13.95 21.04 7.45
CA ILE A 730 14.34 21.75 8.68
C ILE A 730 15.13 23.03 8.34
N ASN A 731 16.13 22.92 7.47
CA ASN A 731 16.98 24.05 7.11
C ASN A 731 16.19 25.14 6.38
N SER A 732 15.33 24.76 5.44
CA SER A 732 14.55 25.73 4.65
C SER A 732 13.45 26.41 5.44
N VAL A 733 12.77 25.70 6.36
CA VAL A 733 11.82 26.34 7.27
C VAL A 733 12.55 27.28 8.23
N SER A 734 13.71 26.89 8.74
CA SER A 734 14.56 27.78 9.55
C SER A 734 14.94 29.07 8.80
N ALA A 735 15.29 28.96 7.52
CA ALA A 735 15.57 30.12 6.66
C ALA A 735 14.34 31.03 6.50
N VAL A 736 13.16 30.44 6.29
CA VAL A 736 11.87 31.15 6.18
C VAL A 736 11.50 31.83 7.49
N ILE A 737 11.56 31.14 8.63
CA ILE A 737 11.26 31.72 9.95
C ILE A 737 12.19 32.89 10.25
N THR A 738 13.49 32.71 10.01
CA THR A 738 14.50 33.73 10.29
C THR A 738 14.32 34.95 9.37
N SER A 739 14.10 34.74 8.07
CA SER A 739 14.14 35.83 7.10
C SER A 739 12.78 36.49 6.86
N ASP A 740 11.69 35.69 6.80
CA ASP A 740 10.34 36.16 6.43
C ASP A 740 9.54 36.66 7.62
N PHE A 741 9.79 36.11 8.80
CA PHE A 741 9.12 36.52 10.03
C PHE A 741 10.06 37.31 10.94
N TYR A 742 11.16 36.74 11.41
CA TYR A 742 12.00 37.37 12.44
C TYR A 742 12.68 38.66 11.96
N LYS A 743 13.51 38.62 10.89
CA LYS A 743 14.14 39.84 10.31
C LYS A 743 13.12 40.86 9.82
N SER A 744 11.93 40.38 9.44
CA SER A 744 10.84 41.22 8.96
C SER A 744 10.25 42.02 10.13
N LEU A 745 9.96 41.37 11.26
CA LEU A 745 9.33 41.98 12.44
C LEU A 745 10.31 42.81 13.27
N PHE A 746 11.56 42.37 13.41
CA PHE A 746 12.58 43.02 14.24
C PHE A 746 13.63 43.73 13.37
N LYS A 747 13.71 45.06 13.48
CA LYS A 747 14.74 45.88 12.81
C LYS A 747 16.08 45.79 13.56
N ASN A 748 17.20 45.91 12.83
CA ASN A 748 18.58 45.92 13.38
C ASN A 748 18.98 44.68 14.20
N THR A 749 18.61 43.49 13.75
CA THR A 749 19.01 42.23 14.41
C THR A 749 20.50 41.93 14.21
N SER A 750 21.22 41.62 15.29
CA SER A 750 22.62 41.23 15.22
C SER A 750 22.78 39.83 14.60
N PHE A 751 23.95 39.55 14.03
CA PHE A 751 24.24 38.24 13.47
C PHE A 751 24.02 37.10 14.49
N LYS A 752 24.50 37.29 15.74
CA LYS A 752 24.34 36.31 16.82
C LYS A 752 22.87 36.00 17.11
N GLN A 753 22.01 37.03 17.12
CA GLN A 753 20.56 36.85 17.31
C GLN A 753 19.94 36.07 16.16
N GLN A 754 20.28 36.40 14.92
CA GLN A 754 19.75 35.69 13.74
C GLN A 754 20.19 34.22 13.73
N MET A 755 21.43 33.92 14.11
CA MET A 755 21.92 32.54 14.21
C MET A 755 21.20 31.73 15.30
N ILE A 756 20.93 32.35 16.45
CA ILE A 756 20.16 31.72 17.53
C ILE A 756 18.75 31.38 17.02
N VAL A 757 18.07 32.32 16.36
CA VAL A 757 16.74 32.08 15.79
C VAL A 757 16.77 30.99 14.73
N ALA A 758 17.77 31.01 13.83
CA ALA A 758 17.94 29.98 12.81
C ALA A 758 18.04 28.57 13.43
N ARG A 759 18.95 28.37 14.38
CA ARG A 759 19.16 27.06 15.00
C ARG A 759 17.94 26.60 15.79
N TRP A 760 17.39 27.44 16.65
CA TRP A 760 16.25 27.07 17.49
C TRP A 760 14.97 26.86 16.70
N SER A 761 14.71 27.65 15.65
CA SER A 761 13.56 27.41 14.77
C SER A 761 13.68 26.07 14.06
N GLY A 762 14.88 25.68 13.61
CA GLY A 762 15.13 24.36 13.05
C GLY A 762 14.86 23.22 14.05
N VAL A 763 15.34 23.36 15.28
CA VAL A 763 15.08 22.39 16.36
C VAL A 763 13.59 22.27 16.66
N ILE A 764 12.90 23.40 16.86
CA ILE A 764 11.46 23.43 17.18
C ILE A 764 10.65 22.77 16.06
N ILE A 765 10.92 23.09 14.81
CA ILE A 765 10.19 22.52 13.67
C ILE A 765 10.46 21.02 13.53
N GLY A 766 11.70 20.58 13.72
CA GLY A 766 12.04 19.16 13.77
C GLY A 766 11.27 18.44 14.88
N LEU A 767 11.20 19.01 16.08
CA LEU A 767 10.44 18.45 17.20
C LEU A 767 8.93 18.43 16.95
N LEU A 768 8.36 19.48 16.37
CA LEU A 768 6.93 19.52 15.99
C LEU A 768 6.61 18.43 14.96
N GLY A 769 7.43 18.29 13.93
CA GLY A 769 7.27 17.23 12.94
C GLY A 769 7.45 15.83 13.52
N THR A 770 8.34 15.67 14.50
CA THR A 770 8.53 14.41 15.26
C THR A 770 7.31 14.08 16.10
N GLY A 771 6.77 15.05 16.85
CA GLY A 771 5.55 14.88 17.62
C GLY A 771 4.37 14.47 16.72
N MET A 772 4.24 15.12 15.56
CA MET A 772 3.24 14.74 14.56
C MET A 772 3.48 13.32 14.02
N ALA A 773 4.72 12.92 13.74
CA ALA A 773 5.04 11.55 13.30
C ALA A 773 4.66 10.49 14.35
N ILE A 774 4.87 10.78 15.65
CA ILE A 774 4.46 9.91 16.75
C ILE A 774 2.94 9.80 16.80
N VAL A 775 2.20 10.91 16.62
CA VAL A 775 0.73 10.88 16.51
C VAL A 775 0.29 10.04 15.32
N LEU A 776 0.90 10.21 14.14
CA LEU A 776 0.61 9.38 12.97
C LEU A 776 0.83 7.89 13.25
N ALA A 777 1.84 7.53 14.05
CA ALA A 777 2.09 6.14 14.44
C ALA A 777 1.01 5.54 15.35
N THR A 778 0.16 6.35 15.96
CA THR A 778 -1.02 5.88 16.71
C THR A 778 -2.26 5.71 15.82
N TRP A 779 -2.24 6.26 14.60
CA TRP A 779 -3.37 6.25 13.70
C TRP A 779 -3.34 5.02 12.79
N ASN A 780 -4.40 4.20 12.82
CA ASN A 780 -4.56 3.06 11.92
C ASN A 780 -5.19 3.49 10.58
N ILE A 781 -4.51 4.36 9.82
CA ILE A 781 -5.05 4.93 8.57
C ILE A 781 -4.49 4.14 7.37
N ALA A 782 -5.39 3.51 6.63
CA ALA A 782 -5.08 2.68 5.46
C ALA A 782 -4.44 3.45 4.28
N SER A 783 -4.60 4.77 4.19
CA SER A 783 -3.91 5.59 3.18
C SER A 783 -3.53 6.99 3.70
N LEU A 784 -2.49 7.05 4.53
CA LEU A 784 -1.84 8.33 4.89
C LEU A 784 -1.24 9.04 3.68
N TRP A 785 -0.89 8.27 2.65
CA TRP A 785 -0.34 8.75 1.38
C TRP A 785 -1.34 9.60 0.60
N ASP A 786 -2.59 9.15 0.42
CA ASP A 786 -3.58 9.91 -0.36
C ASP A 786 -4.03 11.18 0.37
N GLN A 787 -4.14 11.11 1.70
CA GLN A 787 -4.44 12.27 2.53
C GLN A 787 -3.30 13.30 2.48
N PHE A 788 -2.05 12.84 2.47
CA PHE A 788 -0.90 13.71 2.28
C PHE A 788 -0.88 14.38 0.91
N ASN A 789 -1.09 13.62 -0.17
CA ASN A 789 -1.10 14.18 -1.52
C ASN A 789 -2.26 15.18 -1.72
N THR A 790 -3.40 14.94 -1.08
CA THR A 790 -4.48 15.92 -1.02
C THR A 790 -4.02 17.22 -0.34
N PHE A 791 -3.40 17.12 0.83
CA PHE A 791 -2.89 18.27 1.59
C PHE A 791 -1.78 19.01 0.84
N LEU A 792 -0.88 18.26 0.19
CA LEU A 792 0.17 18.75 -0.70
C LEU A 792 -0.42 19.59 -1.83
N GLY A 793 -1.40 19.05 -2.56
CA GLY A 793 -2.06 19.75 -3.66
C GLY A 793 -2.71 21.05 -3.21
N LEU A 794 -3.41 21.04 -2.05
CA LEU A 794 -4.09 22.21 -1.50
C LEU A 794 -3.12 23.35 -1.15
N LEU A 795 -1.99 23.05 -0.50
CA LEU A 795 -1.07 24.09 -0.04
C LEU A 795 -0.07 24.54 -1.10
N THR A 796 0.47 23.62 -1.90
CA THR A 796 1.61 23.91 -2.78
C THR A 796 1.23 24.46 -4.15
N SER A 797 0.06 24.09 -4.69
CA SER A 797 -0.42 24.58 -5.99
C SER A 797 -0.60 26.10 -6.01
N GLY A 798 -1.07 26.68 -4.90
CA GLY A 798 -1.19 28.12 -4.71
C GLY A 798 0.16 28.84 -4.72
N LEU A 799 1.20 28.24 -4.13
CA LEU A 799 2.55 28.82 -4.10
C LEU A 799 3.16 28.91 -5.50
N GLY A 800 3.11 27.82 -6.27
CA GLY A 800 3.58 27.81 -7.67
C GLY A 800 2.86 28.85 -8.53
N ALA A 801 1.53 28.96 -8.38
CA ALA A 801 0.73 29.96 -9.07
C ALA A 801 1.13 31.40 -8.72
N LEU A 802 1.47 31.72 -7.46
CA LEU A 802 1.94 33.07 -7.08
C LEU A 802 3.23 33.47 -7.81
N PHE A 803 4.18 32.55 -7.96
CA PHE A 803 5.41 32.83 -8.71
C PHE A 803 5.14 33.01 -10.21
N ILE A 804 4.29 32.16 -10.80
CA ILE A 804 3.87 32.30 -12.21
C ILE A 804 3.16 33.65 -12.44
N LEU A 805 2.18 34.00 -11.59
CA LEU A 805 1.48 35.29 -11.64
C LEU A 805 2.45 36.46 -11.46
N GLY A 806 3.40 36.33 -10.54
CA GLY A 806 4.39 37.36 -10.27
C GLY A 806 5.30 37.63 -11.47
N ILE A 807 5.85 36.58 -12.07
CA ILE A 807 6.84 36.67 -13.15
C ILE A 807 6.19 37.03 -14.49
N PHE A 808 5.05 36.41 -14.83
CA PHE A 808 4.51 36.47 -16.18
C PHE A 808 3.31 37.40 -16.38
N PHE A 809 2.63 37.82 -15.30
CA PHE A 809 1.39 38.60 -15.41
C PHE A 809 1.53 40.03 -14.82
N PRO A 810 2.08 40.99 -15.60
CA PRO A 810 2.21 42.41 -15.23
C PRO A 810 0.99 43.07 -14.59
N ARG A 811 -0.22 42.69 -15.07
CA ARG A 811 -1.49 43.31 -14.68
C ARG A 811 -1.98 42.87 -13.30
N VAL A 812 -1.56 41.70 -12.82
CA VAL A 812 -2.08 41.10 -11.59
C VAL A 812 -1.50 41.83 -10.38
N GLY A 813 -2.37 42.43 -9.57
CA GLY A 813 -2.01 43.07 -8.30
C GLY A 813 -2.03 42.10 -7.12
N ALA A 814 -1.75 42.59 -5.91
CA ALA A 814 -1.76 41.76 -4.70
C ALA A 814 -3.15 41.20 -4.37
N THR A 815 -4.21 42.02 -4.43
CA THR A 815 -5.57 41.58 -4.10
C THR A 815 -6.06 40.47 -5.03
N PRO A 816 -5.98 40.59 -6.37
CA PRO A 816 -6.33 39.48 -7.26
C PRO A 816 -5.48 38.22 -7.02
N ALA A 817 -4.18 38.35 -6.75
CA ALA A 817 -3.31 37.20 -6.48
C ALA A 817 -3.69 36.45 -5.18
N PHE A 818 -4.06 37.20 -4.13
CA PHE A 818 -4.52 36.61 -2.87
C PHE A 818 -5.87 35.90 -3.02
N ILE A 819 -6.83 36.53 -3.70
CA ILE A 819 -8.14 35.91 -3.97
C ILE A 819 -7.98 34.67 -4.86
N GLY A 820 -7.10 34.74 -5.86
CA GLY A 820 -6.72 33.60 -6.69
C GLY A 820 -6.22 32.43 -5.84
N LEU A 821 -5.31 32.68 -4.89
CA LEU A 821 -4.80 31.65 -3.99
C LEU A 821 -5.90 30.97 -3.18
N ILE A 822 -6.82 31.74 -2.57
CA ILE A 822 -7.95 31.18 -1.81
C ILE A 822 -8.90 30.40 -2.73
N SER A 823 -9.19 30.93 -3.91
CA SER A 823 -10.07 30.27 -4.87
C SER A 823 -9.52 28.93 -5.36
N GLY A 824 -8.19 28.80 -5.55
CA GLY A 824 -7.55 27.55 -5.94
C GLY A 824 -7.75 26.45 -4.91
N VAL A 825 -7.66 26.79 -3.61
CA VAL A 825 -7.92 25.85 -2.50
C VAL A 825 -9.39 25.39 -2.52
N ILE A 826 -10.33 26.33 -2.68
CA ILE A 826 -11.76 26.03 -2.71
C ILE A 826 -12.11 25.13 -3.91
N VAL A 827 -11.65 25.49 -5.11
CA VAL A 827 -11.90 24.70 -6.32
C VAL A 827 -11.33 23.30 -6.17
N LEU A 828 -10.11 23.18 -5.63
CA LEU A 828 -9.51 21.86 -5.45
C LEU A 828 -10.29 21.01 -4.44
N TYR A 829 -10.78 21.60 -3.35
CA TYR A 829 -11.65 20.90 -2.40
C TYR A 829 -12.95 20.41 -3.06
N LEU A 830 -13.58 21.24 -3.91
CA LEU A 830 -14.79 20.87 -4.64
C LEU A 830 -14.53 19.73 -5.64
N VAL A 831 -13.44 19.81 -6.41
CA VAL A 831 -13.03 18.76 -7.35
C VAL A 831 -12.80 17.44 -6.62
N LYS A 832 -12.04 17.47 -5.51
CA LYS A 832 -11.76 16.27 -4.70
C LYS A 832 -13.02 15.64 -4.10
N SER A 833 -14.06 16.42 -3.83
CA SER A 833 -15.29 15.94 -3.17
C SER A 833 -16.39 15.50 -4.14
N HIS A 834 -16.37 15.96 -5.39
CA HIS A 834 -17.46 15.77 -6.34
C HIS A 834 -17.04 15.13 -7.67
N THR A 835 -15.75 14.81 -7.86
CA THR A 835 -15.24 14.21 -9.10
C THR A 835 -14.29 13.07 -8.81
N ASP A 836 -14.14 12.17 -9.78
CA ASP A 836 -13.20 11.04 -9.72
C ASP A 836 -11.84 11.36 -10.36
N PHE A 837 -11.47 12.64 -10.47
CA PHE A 837 -10.19 13.01 -11.08
C PHE A 837 -9.01 12.49 -10.26
N SER A 838 -8.00 12.00 -11.00
CA SER A 838 -6.76 11.52 -10.39
C SER A 838 -6.10 12.60 -9.55
N PHE A 839 -5.65 12.23 -8.35
CA PHE A 839 -4.93 13.14 -7.45
C PHE A 839 -3.66 13.73 -8.07
N LEU A 840 -3.11 13.08 -9.11
CA LEU A 840 -1.94 13.58 -9.86
C LEU A 840 -2.21 14.95 -10.52
N LEU A 841 -3.48 15.27 -10.81
CA LEU A 841 -3.89 16.54 -11.40
C LEU A 841 -4.14 17.65 -10.38
N TYR A 842 -4.20 17.34 -9.08
CA TYR A 842 -4.58 18.32 -8.06
C TYR A 842 -3.67 19.55 -8.04
N GLY A 843 -2.35 19.33 -8.21
CA GLY A 843 -1.39 20.42 -8.36
C GLY A 843 -1.68 21.33 -9.55
N LEU A 844 -1.99 20.73 -10.71
CA LEU A 844 -2.32 21.46 -11.94
C LEU A 844 -3.64 22.23 -11.79
N ILE A 845 -4.70 21.57 -11.32
CA ILE A 845 -6.04 22.14 -11.18
C ILE A 845 -6.00 23.33 -10.22
N GLY A 846 -5.37 23.18 -9.05
CA GLY A 846 -5.24 24.26 -8.07
C GLY A 846 -4.44 25.44 -8.63
N MET A 847 -3.33 25.16 -9.33
CA MET A 847 -2.47 26.18 -9.92
C MET A 847 -3.18 26.97 -11.03
N VAL A 848 -3.81 26.27 -11.98
CA VAL A 848 -4.54 26.88 -13.10
C VAL A 848 -5.75 27.67 -12.62
N SER A 849 -6.52 27.13 -11.67
CA SER A 849 -7.68 27.82 -11.10
C SER A 849 -7.29 29.13 -10.42
N ASN A 850 -6.21 29.12 -9.62
CA ASN A 850 -5.67 30.33 -9.02
C ASN A 850 -5.28 31.37 -10.09
N ILE A 851 -4.54 30.95 -11.12
CA ILE A 851 -4.10 31.85 -12.19
C ILE A 851 -5.30 32.47 -12.92
N ILE A 852 -6.30 31.67 -13.29
CA ILE A 852 -7.48 32.13 -14.03
C ILE A 852 -8.28 33.15 -13.21
N VAL A 853 -8.55 32.85 -11.93
CA VAL A 853 -9.32 33.74 -11.05
C VAL A 853 -8.55 35.04 -10.81
N ALA A 854 -7.25 34.96 -10.49
CA ALA A 854 -6.41 36.14 -10.28
C ALA A 854 -6.32 37.01 -11.54
N PHE A 855 -6.17 36.39 -12.71
CA PHE A 855 -6.11 37.11 -13.98
C PHE A 855 -7.44 37.80 -14.30
N THR A 856 -8.56 37.10 -14.17
CA THR A 856 -9.90 37.63 -14.44
C THR A 856 -10.21 38.81 -13.51
N LEU A 857 -9.94 38.67 -12.21
CA LEU A 857 -10.13 39.76 -11.26
C LEU A 857 -9.20 40.95 -11.52
N SER A 858 -8.00 40.72 -12.07
CA SER A 858 -7.10 41.81 -12.45
C SER A 858 -7.62 42.67 -13.61
N LEU A 859 -8.64 42.20 -14.35
CA LEU A 859 -9.33 43.03 -15.34
C LEU A 859 -10.11 44.16 -14.66
N LEU A 860 -10.72 43.87 -13.50
CA LEU A 860 -11.49 44.81 -12.68
C LEU A 860 -10.62 45.58 -11.69
N ILE A 861 -9.60 44.94 -11.12
CA ILE A 861 -8.71 45.49 -10.10
C ILE A 861 -7.25 45.46 -10.62
N PRO A 862 -6.85 46.44 -11.45
CA PRO A 862 -5.52 46.44 -12.05
C PRO A 862 -4.42 46.70 -11.02
N ASN A 863 -3.21 46.19 -11.30
CA ASN A 863 -2.03 46.44 -10.48
C ASN A 863 -1.67 47.94 -10.45
N LYS A 864 -1.44 48.47 -9.24
CA LYS A 864 -1.02 49.86 -9.01
C LYS A 864 0.47 50.01 -8.69
N LYS A 865 1.18 48.90 -8.45
CA LYS A 865 2.61 48.90 -8.07
C LYS A 865 3.50 48.92 -9.31
N SER A 866 4.61 49.66 -9.27
CA SER A 866 5.62 49.62 -10.33
C SER A 866 6.17 48.19 -10.50
N ILE A 867 6.30 47.77 -11.76
CA ILE A 867 6.74 46.43 -12.16
C ILE A 867 8.05 46.46 -12.95
N GLU A 868 8.72 47.60 -13.05
CA GLU A 868 9.95 47.73 -13.83
C GLU A 868 11.05 46.81 -13.26
N GLY A 869 11.66 45.99 -14.11
CA GLY A 869 12.73 45.08 -13.71
C GLY A 869 12.31 43.86 -12.89
N ILE A 870 11.03 43.70 -12.50
CA ILE A 870 10.57 42.63 -11.59
C ILE A 870 9.60 41.62 -12.23
N THR A 871 9.29 41.76 -13.52
CA THR A 871 8.53 40.77 -14.32
C THR A 871 9.33 40.36 -15.56
N TRP A 872 8.94 39.25 -16.20
CA TRP A 872 9.62 38.75 -17.41
C TRP A 872 9.67 39.78 -18.54
N ARG A 873 8.55 40.48 -18.78
CA ARG A 873 8.45 41.49 -19.85
C ARG A 873 9.24 42.76 -19.55
N THR A 874 9.45 43.08 -18.29
CA THR A 874 10.08 44.33 -17.84
C THR A 874 11.51 44.14 -17.34
N ARG A 875 12.07 42.93 -17.41
CA ARG A 875 13.44 42.65 -16.95
C ARG A 875 14.46 43.34 -17.86
N LYS A 876 15.56 43.81 -17.25
CA LYS A 876 16.74 44.23 -18.01
C LYS A 876 17.39 42.94 -18.55
N LYS A 877 17.67 42.92 -19.85
CA LYS A 877 18.26 41.77 -20.55
C LYS A 877 19.67 41.48 -20.07
#